data_AF-A0A928E7X4-F1
#
_entry.id   AF-A0A928E7X4-F1
#
_cell.length_a   1.000
_cell.length_b   1.000
_cell.length_c   1.000
_cell.angle_alpha   90.00
_cell.angle_beta   90.00
_cell.angle_gamma   90.00
#
_symmetry.space_group_name_H-M   'P 1'
#
loop_
_entity.id
_entity.type
_entity.pdbx_description
1 polymer ?
#
loop_
_entity_poly.entity_id
_entity_poly.type
_entity_poly.pdbx_seq_one_letter_code
_entity_poly.pdbx_strand_id
1 'polypeptide(L)'
;MAHRVGIDAGSKTIKVVVLNDDDTIAFSIYLRHRFDIATRLAQTIHDVCWRFGDIECTVAITGSAGIEVAQWLNLPFVQEVIATTKAVQTMIPDADAVIELGGEDAKIIYLTGGLEQRMNATCAGGTGGFIDTIAFMLGIHTKEFSQLSMGASHIYPIASRCAVFAQTDVRPLLNAGANKADIAASALEAVIRQTLGGLACGRPIRGKIVYLGGPCEFIPDLVRRFNMALKLERNMGIKPKDAHLFTAQGAALYAGEQADAPLVRLSELEARLLEQNQPEDDLPRLRPLFTSQAELDGFKTRHSETAVSTSHVTSYEGSLYVGMDAGSTAIKLACVSEDGRLIYSDNEPTEGDVLETSRKMLKTMYRNLPHSYSGDQFYTIEHATVTGYGEDLLRAALGFDSGVVETVAHTNAALHFDPKASFVLDIGGQDMKAIWIKNGMVQETVLNEACSSGCGAFIEGTAYSLRSTPSKFSEVALKATAPIDLGTKCTVFMTSRVRHAQKIGASMSDIAAGIAYSVVQNALFRIIGMSNIDSMGDHIVVQGGTFMSNAVLRAFELISGKEVIRPGCAHLMGALGAALVARSRAKSTIASNEDKEGAHGSSQLLSAKEIDQIKLKRTSATCPGCQNSCAVTVIDFGNGRSYVSGNRCERAYQYFDIKNNDGEKKEIPPNAIALKQKLLKRYTSTPLDEQPDAGAKSATRIGIMNTLNTTDQLPFWHTLLTELGLDVVVVHSSPEDTATRNRTGLETIPSESVCFPAKLSHSRLFALLEAGATHILMPKYVRGRRCPVRCEYVDALCDGISAFDINQPGFITPKLSMMTMLEAESSPEDCKSIFDCLAPLFSEDAPLSRESFQAALETAWAEQRSFHAMVKKGNDRALTWSKQPGNHGAIIVGRPYHIDPALLHEIDDMLQSLGFSVVSPLEMNLPELDSKPEFHAAKPALRVAKFIQNRPNLHMICLESFGCTYDALSLPEVQQVLNETGQFFTGLKIDEIADMAHIRIRLRTLAETIFLSESNTPIDISEDIGTHMFEKPHTEFTKHEFIKRDDPAQVAPASQKADDKPNTKVVPAPLNYPNRNNFIAPSSLGSAAPAAQREWGTPYMPKEAHAAIEEAAKKFAPPVLADKAPETALEPAGKTIPPMPRSFIEKLKSGMLR
;
A
#
# COMPACT_ATOMS: atom_id res chain seq x y z
N MET A 1 16.83 0.24 53.07
CA MET A 1 17.16 -0.35 51.76
C MET A 1 16.47 0.53 50.73
N ALA A 2 17.22 1.20 49.88
CA ALA A 2 16.62 2.05 48.85
C ALA A 2 16.28 1.15 47.66
N HIS A 3 15.01 0.73 47.56
CA HIS A 3 14.56 0.01 46.39
C HIS A 3 14.68 0.91 45.16
N ARG A 4 15.18 0.35 44.06
CA ARG A 4 15.34 1.07 42.79
C ARG A 4 14.21 0.67 41.86
N VAL A 5 13.43 1.64 41.39
CA VAL A 5 12.27 1.40 40.52
C VAL A 5 12.51 2.00 39.15
N GLY A 6 12.27 1.19 38.12
CA GLY A 6 12.32 1.63 36.74
C GLY A 6 10.95 1.49 36.10
N ILE A 7 10.49 2.57 35.47
CA ILE A 7 9.20 2.63 34.78
C ILE A 7 9.45 2.85 33.29
N ASP A 8 9.03 1.91 32.45
CA ASP A 8 8.96 2.08 30.99
C ASP A 8 7.51 2.35 30.60
N ALA A 9 7.20 3.61 30.30
CA ALA A 9 5.93 4.04 29.72
C ALA A 9 6.04 4.02 28.18
N GLY A 10 5.90 2.81 27.62
CA GLY A 10 6.00 2.58 26.19
C GLY A 10 4.76 2.98 25.38
N SER A 11 4.77 2.68 24.09
CA SER A 11 3.71 3.11 23.14
C SER A 11 2.40 2.33 23.28
N LYS A 12 2.49 1.08 23.77
CA LYS A 12 1.36 0.17 24.00
C LYS A 12 1.35 -0.43 25.41
N THR A 13 2.46 -0.38 26.14
CA THR A 13 2.69 -1.14 27.37
C THR A 13 3.34 -0.29 28.45
N ILE A 14 2.96 -0.54 29.70
CA ILE A 14 3.66 -0.06 30.88
C ILE A 14 4.44 -1.23 31.44
N LYS A 15 5.70 -0.99 31.79
CA LYS A 15 6.55 -1.94 32.49
C LYS A 15 7.07 -1.28 33.75
N VAL A 16 6.94 -1.96 34.89
CA VAL A 16 7.51 -1.50 36.16
C VAL A 16 8.41 -2.60 36.67
N VAL A 17 9.64 -2.24 37.04
CA VAL A 17 10.64 -3.15 37.58
C VAL A 17 11.14 -2.58 38.90
N VAL A 18 11.17 -3.42 39.93
CA VAL A 18 11.78 -3.12 41.22
C VAL A 18 13.02 -3.98 41.37
N LEU A 19 14.19 -3.36 41.51
CA LEU A 19 15.45 -4.04 41.77
C LEU A 19 15.77 -4.04 43.27
N ASN A 20 16.38 -5.14 43.74
CA ASN A 20 17.01 -5.21 45.05
C ASN A 20 18.46 -4.69 45.02
N ASP A 21 19.17 -4.78 46.14
CA ASP A 21 20.55 -4.28 46.27
C ASP A 21 21.55 -5.05 45.37
N ASP A 22 21.24 -6.29 44.99
CA ASP A 22 22.07 -7.15 44.12
C ASP A 22 21.78 -6.96 42.61
N ASP A 23 21.11 -5.87 42.22
CA ASP A 23 20.66 -5.60 40.83
C ASP A 23 19.69 -6.67 40.26
N THR A 24 19.09 -7.52 41.10
CA THR A 24 18.14 -8.54 40.66
C THR A 24 16.68 -8.08 40.77
N ILE A 25 15.82 -8.58 39.89
CA ILE A 25 14.40 -8.23 39.86
C ILE A 25 13.69 -8.82 41.09
N ALA A 26 13.31 -7.95 42.03
CA ALA A 26 12.47 -8.31 43.17
C ALA A 26 10.99 -8.38 42.77
N PHE A 27 10.57 -7.53 41.82
CA PHE A 27 9.22 -7.52 41.28
C PHE A 27 9.20 -6.91 39.88
N SER A 28 8.30 -7.40 39.05
CA SER A 28 8.02 -6.78 37.76
C SER A 28 6.56 -6.90 37.36
N ILE A 29 6.10 -5.91 36.61
CA ILE A 29 4.81 -5.91 35.92
C ILE A 29 5.03 -5.54 34.46
N TYR A 30 4.30 -6.22 33.58
CA TYR A 30 4.13 -5.88 32.18
C TYR A 30 2.64 -5.87 31.85
N LEU A 31 2.10 -4.74 31.43
CA LEU A 31 0.69 -4.62 31.06
C LEU A 31 0.47 -3.73 29.84
N ARG A 32 -0.59 -3.99 29.08
CA ARG A 32 -1.03 -3.09 28.01
C ARG A 32 -1.88 -1.96 28.60
N HIS A 33 -1.44 -0.71 28.48
CA HIS A 33 -2.15 0.45 29.06
C HIS A 33 -3.39 0.87 28.26
N ARG A 34 -3.51 0.46 26.98
CA ARG A 34 -4.67 0.74 26.11
C ARG A 34 -5.09 2.22 26.14
N PHE A 35 -4.08 3.08 26.00
CA PHE A 35 -4.22 4.55 25.95
C PHE A 35 -4.61 5.25 27.26
N ASP A 36 -4.68 4.52 28.37
CA ASP A 36 -4.93 5.06 29.70
C ASP A 36 -3.70 4.90 30.59
N ILE A 37 -2.66 5.72 30.34
CA ILE A 37 -1.36 5.57 31.01
C ILE A 37 -1.45 5.93 32.49
N ALA A 38 -2.06 7.07 32.82
CA ALA A 38 -2.13 7.58 34.19
C ALA A 38 -2.85 6.61 35.12
N THR A 39 -4.08 6.19 34.78
CA THR A 39 -4.86 5.26 35.63
C THR A 39 -4.19 3.90 35.74
N ARG A 40 -3.63 3.38 34.65
CA ARG A 40 -2.98 2.05 34.66
C ARG A 40 -1.65 2.07 35.41
N LEU A 41 -0.89 3.15 35.31
CA LEU A 41 0.32 3.32 36.09
C LEU A 41 -0.02 3.48 37.57
N ALA A 42 -1.05 4.26 37.91
CA ALA A 42 -1.52 4.41 39.30
C ALA A 42 -1.92 3.06 39.89
N GLN A 43 -2.69 2.25 39.16
CA GLN A 43 -3.03 0.87 39.55
C GLN A 43 -1.78 0.00 39.75
N THR A 44 -0.78 0.14 38.88
CA THR A 44 0.47 -0.63 38.98
C THR A 44 1.26 -0.23 40.22
N ILE A 45 1.38 1.08 40.48
CA ILE A 45 2.05 1.60 41.66
C ILE A 45 1.30 1.17 42.93
N HIS A 46 -0.03 1.18 42.92
CA HIS A 46 -0.86 0.65 43.99
C HIS A 46 -0.55 -0.83 44.29
N ASP A 47 -0.42 -1.67 43.26
CA ASP A 47 -0.06 -3.07 43.42
C ASP A 47 1.35 -3.24 44.03
N VAL A 48 2.30 -2.38 43.64
CA VAL A 48 3.65 -2.35 44.24
C VAL A 48 3.58 -1.90 45.71
N CYS A 49 2.83 -0.84 46.03
CA CYS A 49 2.55 -0.38 47.40
C CYS A 49 1.96 -1.51 48.25
N TRP A 50 0.99 -2.26 47.71
CA TRP A 50 0.37 -3.36 48.42
C TRP A 50 1.37 -4.48 48.73
N ARG A 51 2.32 -4.73 47.83
CA ARG A 51 3.31 -5.81 47.97
C ARG A 51 4.47 -5.48 48.91
N PHE A 52 4.98 -4.24 48.83
CA PHE A 52 6.18 -3.80 49.53
C PHE A 52 5.93 -2.80 50.66
N GLY A 53 4.70 -2.28 50.78
CA GLY A 53 4.38 -1.15 51.64
C GLY A 53 4.67 0.20 50.95
N ASP A 54 4.37 1.29 51.65
CA ASP A 54 4.73 2.65 51.23
C ASP A 54 6.22 2.91 51.50
N ILE A 55 7.07 2.37 50.63
CA ILE A 55 8.53 2.47 50.72
C ILE A 55 9.06 3.74 50.05
N GLU A 56 10.21 4.22 50.55
CA GLU A 56 11.01 5.23 49.87
C GLU A 56 11.93 4.54 48.85
N CYS A 57 11.86 5.01 47.61
CA CYS A 57 12.61 4.45 46.47
C CYS A 57 13.17 5.55 45.58
N THR A 58 14.25 5.23 44.86
CA THR A 58 14.67 6.03 43.71
C THR A 58 13.96 5.53 42.46
N VAL A 59 13.47 6.44 41.64
CA VAL A 59 12.66 6.10 40.47
C VAL A 59 13.19 6.84 39.25
N ALA A 60 13.36 6.14 38.14
CA ALA A 60 13.57 6.75 36.83
C ALA A 60 12.59 6.22 35.80
N ILE A 61 12.25 7.07 34.84
CA ILE A 61 11.23 6.80 33.83
C ILE A 61 11.84 6.82 32.44
N THR A 62 11.39 5.91 31.59
CA THR A 62 11.78 5.78 30.20
C THR A 62 10.57 5.44 29.32
N GLY A 63 10.83 5.20 28.03
CA GLY A 63 9.80 4.85 27.04
C GLY A 63 9.23 6.06 26.29
N SER A 64 8.44 5.78 25.25
CA SER A 64 7.93 6.79 24.32
C SER A 64 6.99 7.83 24.95
N ALA A 65 6.29 7.46 26.03
CA ALA A 65 5.47 8.38 26.84
C ALA A 65 6.21 8.80 28.13
N GLY A 66 7.46 8.39 28.29
CA GLY A 66 8.22 8.57 29.53
C GLY A 66 8.52 10.02 29.88
N ILE A 67 8.72 10.90 28.89
CA ILE A 67 8.99 12.34 29.14
C ILE A 67 7.79 12.99 29.84
N GLU A 68 6.59 12.78 29.31
CA GLU A 68 5.35 13.32 29.87
C GLU A 68 5.11 12.74 31.28
N VAL A 69 5.24 11.43 31.44
CA VAL A 69 5.06 10.76 32.75
C VAL A 69 6.10 11.23 33.77
N ALA A 70 7.34 11.45 33.35
CA ALA A 70 8.40 12.01 34.18
C ALA A 70 8.07 13.44 34.65
N GLN A 71 7.48 14.27 33.77
CA GLN A 71 7.01 15.60 34.12
C GLN A 71 5.83 15.55 35.10
N TRP A 72 4.83 14.70 34.85
CA TRP A 72 3.67 14.50 35.75
C TRP A 72 4.11 14.12 37.17
N LEU A 73 5.10 13.24 37.25
CA LEU A 73 5.60 12.71 38.51
C LEU A 73 6.75 13.51 39.11
N ASN A 74 7.28 14.52 38.41
CA ASN A 74 8.50 15.24 38.77
C ASN A 74 9.67 14.28 39.08
N LEU A 75 9.94 13.37 38.14
CA LEU A 75 10.96 12.31 38.24
C LEU A 75 11.98 12.42 37.09
N PRO A 76 13.19 11.86 37.24
CA PRO A 76 14.17 11.85 36.17
C PRO A 76 13.72 10.98 34.99
N PHE A 77 13.86 11.53 33.79
CA PHE A 77 13.70 10.80 32.53
C PHE A 77 15.06 10.30 32.02
N VAL A 78 15.13 9.02 31.66
CA VAL A 78 16.28 8.42 30.97
C VAL A 78 15.85 7.95 29.59
N GLN A 79 16.64 8.30 28.58
CA GLN A 79 16.37 7.90 27.20
C GLN A 79 16.51 6.36 27.08
N GLU A 80 15.57 5.74 26.36
CA GLU A 80 15.43 4.27 26.28
C GLU A 80 16.69 3.52 25.83
N VAL A 81 17.47 4.08 24.90
CA VAL A 81 18.71 3.50 24.37
C VAL A 81 19.78 3.51 25.45
N ILE A 82 19.84 4.57 26.25
CA ILE A 82 20.76 4.67 27.39
C ILE A 82 20.36 3.62 28.44
N ALA A 83 19.07 3.53 28.76
CA ALA A 83 18.56 2.54 29.70
C ALA A 83 18.84 1.10 29.22
N THR A 84 18.45 0.76 27.99
CA THR A 84 18.71 -0.56 27.39
C THR A 84 20.21 -0.87 27.34
N THR A 85 21.04 0.07 26.88
CA THR A 85 22.50 -0.12 26.81
C THR A 85 23.08 -0.42 28.19
N LYS A 86 22.63 0.32 29.22
CA LYS A 86 23.06 0.11 30.60
C LYS A 86 22.70 -1.30 31.09
N ALA A 87 21.45 -1.70 30.90
CA ALA A 87 20.98 -3.04 31.28
C ALA A 87 21.79 -4.13 30.60
N VAL A 88 22.03 -4.01 29.29
CA VAL A 88 22.79 -4.99 28.51
C VAL A 88 24.25 -5.02 28.94
N GLN A 89 24.93 -3.88 29.13
CA GLN A 89 26.32 -3.85 29.56
C GLN A 89 26.52 -4.44 30.96
N THR A 90 25.54 -4.26 31.87
CA THR A 90 25.58 -4.85 33.21
C THR A 90 25.38 -6.37 33.16
N MET A 91 24.41 -6.86 32.39
CA MET A 91 24.01 -8.28 32.41
C MET A 91 24.74 -9.16 31.37
N ILE A 92 25.16 -8.58 30.25
CA ILE A 92 25.76 -9.25 29.09
C ILE A 92 26.91 -8.36 28.55
N PRO A 93 28.01 -8.20 29.30
CA PRO A 93 29.06 -7.22 28.98
C PRO A 93 29.81 -7.50 27.67
N ASP A 94 29.73 -8.72 27.15
CA ASP A 94 30.37 -9.15 25.91
C ASP A 94 29.42 -9.11 24.70
N ALA A 95 28.28 -8.41 24.81
CA ALA A 95 27.37 -8.18 23.69
C ALA A 95 27.96 -7.19 22.66
N ASP A 96 27.86 -7.54 21.37
CA ASP A 96 28.31 -6.71 20.25
C ASP A 96 27.19 -5.83 19.70
N ALA A 97 25.97 -6.36 19.65
CA ALA A 97 24.80 -5.60 19.22
C ALA A 97 23.51 -6.09 19.87
N VAL A 98 22.51 -5.22 19.90
CA VAL A 98 21.17 -5.47 20.44
C VAL A 98 20.14 -5.29 19.33
N ILE A 99 19.26 -6.27 19.14
CA ILE A 99 18.05 -6.14 18.33
C ILE A 99 16.86 -6.08 19.28
N GLU A 100 16.27 -4.90 19.44
CA GLU A 100 15.11 -4.67 20.31
C GLU A 100 13.87 -4.41 19.46
N LEU A 101 12.86 -5.28 19.58
CA LEU A 101 11.58 -5.10 18.91
C LEU A 101 10.51 -4.71 19.92
N GLY A 102 9.89 -3.55 19.74
CA GLY A 102 8.81 -3.06 20.57
C GLY A 102 7.45 -3.16 19.87
N GLY A 103 6.47 -2.43 20.42
CA GLY A 103 5.10 -2.44 19.92
C GLY A 103 4.91 -1.64 18.62
N GLU A 104 5.76 -0.64 18.40
CA GLU A 104 5.72 0.30 17.25
C GLU A 104 7.11 0.75 16.80
N ASP A 105 8.13 0.42 17.58
CA ASP A 105 9.53 0.75 17.43
C ASP A 105 10.35 -0.54 17.26
N ALA A 106 11.39 -0.46 16.45
CA ALA A 106 12.40 -1.48 16.27
C ALA A 106 13.77 -0.79 16.28
N LYS A 107 14.72 -1.36 17.01
CA LYS A 107 16.03 -0.74 17.26
C LYS A 107 17.15 -1.74 17.06
N ILE A 108 18.24 -1.25 16.49
CA ILE A 108 19.55 -1.90 16.53
C ILE A 108 20.48 -0.98 17.29
N ILE A 109 21.10 -1.49 18.36
CA ILE A 109 22.14 -0.78 19.12
C ILE A 109 23.45 -1.52 18.90
N TYR A 110 24.44 -0.86 18.31
CA TYR A 110 25.78 -1.41 18.17
C TYR A 110 26.62 -0.98 19.37
N LEU A 111 27.15 -1.96 20.09
CA LEU A 111 27.94 -1.76 21.30
C LEU A 111 29.45 -1.76 21.00
N THR A 112 29.86 -2.49 19.95
CA THR A 112 31.25 -2.54 19.48
C THR A 112 31.47 -1.71 18.21
N GLY A 113 32.68 -1.15 18.06
CA GLY A 113 33.00 -0.22 16.97
C GLY A 113 32.44 1.21 17.13
N GLY A 114 32.07 1.59 18.37
CA GLY A 114 31.44 2.87 18.71
C GLY A 114 29.93 2.74 18.90
N LEU A 115 29.41 3.39 19.94
CA LEU A 115 27.98 3.36 20.27
C LEU A 115 27.18 4.07 19.17
N GLU A 116 26.43 3.29 18.41
CA GLU A 116 25.51 3.77 17.37
C GLU A 116 24.15 3.11 17.57
N GLN A 117 23.10 3.88 17.32
CA GLN A 117 21.73 3.40 17.35
C GLN A 117 21.08 3.64 15.98
N ARG A 118 20.36 2.63 15.50
CA ARG A 118 19.44 2.74 14.37
C ARG A 118 18.03 2.41 14.84
N MET A 119 17.07 3.29 14.54
CA MET A 119 15.67 3.12 14.91
C MET A 119 14.75 3.50 13.75
N ASN A 120 13.64 2.79 13.60
CA ASN A 120 12.63 3.10 12.59
C ASN A 120 11.96 4.45 12.90
N ALA A 121 11.79 5.31 11.88
CA ALA A 121 11.39 6.70 12.10
C ALA A 121 9.96 6.87 12.66
N THR A 122 9.01 6.01 12.30
CA THR A 122 7.65 5.93 12.92
C THR A 122 6.79 4.76 12.36
N CYS A 123 7.31 3.94 11.45
CA CYS A 123 6.50 2.93 10.76
C CYS A 123 6.45 1.61 11.54
N ALA A 124 5.26 1.03 11.74
CA ALA A 124 5.11 -0.27 12.41
C ALA A 124 5.72 -1.45 11.63
N GLY A 125 6.24 -1.26 10.41
CA GLY A 125 6.95 -2.30 9.67
C GLY A 125 8.12 -2.85 10.47
N GLY A 126 8.19 -4.18 10.61
CA GLY A 126 9.24 -4.82 11.41
C GLY A 126 9.02 -4.82 12.93
N THR A 127 7.83 -4.48 13.43
CA THR A 127 7.56 -4.35 14.88
C THR A 127 6.47 -5.30 15.37
N GLY A 128 6.21 -5.36 16.68
CA GLY A 128 5.08 -6.11 17.23
C GLY A 128 3.71 -5.66 16.70
N GLY A 129 3.56 -4.39 16.29
CA GLY A 129 2.34 -3.88 15.68
C GLY A 129 2.04 -4.48 14.31
N PHE A 130 3.09 -4.79 13.53
CA PHE A 130 2.97 -5.56 12.30
C PHE A 130 2.42 -6.95 12.57
N ILE A 131 2.98 -7.64 13.55
CA ILE A 131 2.56 -9.01 13.91
C ILE A 131 1.13 -9.02 14.46
N ASP A 132 0.76 -8.06 15.32
CA ASP A 132 -0.62 -7.89 15.82
C ASP A 132 -1.62 -7.75 14.66
N THR A 133 -1.23 -7.03 13.60
CA THR A 133 -2.07 -6.82 12.42
C THR A 133 -2.28 -8.10 11.63
N ILE A 134 -1.21 -8.87 11.39
CA ILE A 134 -1.32 -10.15 10.68
C ILE A 134 -2.07 -11.17 11.53
N ALA A 135 -1.85 -11.21 12.85
CA ALA A 135 -2.60 -12.07 13.76
C ALA A 135 -4.11 -11.79 13.70
N PHE A 136 -4.50 -10.51 13.67
CA PHE A 136 -5.89 -10.12 13.48
C PHE A 136 -6.46 -10.64 12.14
N MET A 137 -5.72 -10.54 11.04
CA MET A 137 -6.16 -11.08 9.74
C MET A 137 -6.33 -12.60 9.75
N LEU A 138 -5.45 -13.31 10.47
CA LEU A 138 -5.52 -14.77 10.59
C LEU A 138 -6.64 -15.24 11.53
N GLY A 139 -7.24 -14.32 12.29
CA GLY A 139 -8.25 -14.62 13.30
C GLY A 139 -7.66 -15.29 14.54
N ILE A 140 -6.42 -14.97 14.90
CA ILE A 140 -5.69 -15.59 16.03
C ILE A 140 -5.17 -14.53 17.01
N HIS A 141 -4.78 -14.97 18.21
CA HIS A 141 -4.04 -14.09 19.13
C HIS A 141 -2.54 -14.11 18.85
N THR A 142 -1.84 -12.99 19.06
CA THR A 142 -0.39 -12.86 18.86
C THR A 142 0.44 -13.91 19.63
N LYS A 143 -0.05 -14.40 20.77
CA LYS A 143 0.58 -15.48 21.54
C LYS A 143 0.60 -16.84 20.83
N GLU A 144 -0.35 -17.08 19.92
CA GLU A 144 -0.46 -18.32 19.14
C GLU A 144 0.43 -18.29 17.89
N PHE A 145 0.95 -17.10 17.53
CA PHE A 145 1.67 -16.85 16.29
C PHE A 145 2.91 -17.74 16.12
N SER A 146 3.68 -17.93 17.20
CA SER A 146 4.89 -18.76 17.16
C SER A 146 4.57 -20.25 16.97
N GLN A 147 3.48 -20.74 17.54
CA GLN A 147 3.09 -22.14 17.38
C GLN A 147 2.60 -22.41 15.96
N LEU A 148 1.84 -21.46 15.41
CA LEU A 148 1.34 -21.53 14.05
C LEU A 148 2.48 -21.48 13.01
N SER A 149 3.46 -20.59 13.19
CA SER A 149 4.57 -20.41 12.23
C SER A 149 5.55 -21.60 12.18
N MET A 150 5.62 -22.42 13.21
CA MET A 150 6.45 -23.64 13.24
C MET A 150 5.90 -24.76 12.33
N GLY A 151 4.60 -24.74 12.02
CA GLY A 151 3.97 -25.70 11.10
C GLY A 151 4.14 -25.34 9.62
N ALA A 152 4.89 -24.29 9.30
CA ALA A 152 5.06 -23.81 7.94
C ALA A 152 5.93 -24.75 7.10
N SER A 153 5.50 -24.98 5.87
CA SER A 153 6.22 -25.70 4.82
C SER A 153 6.75 -24.75 3.74
N HIS A 154 6.22 -23.53 3.66
CA HIS A 154 6.53 -22.56 2.62
C HIS A 154 6.65 -21.13 3.18
N ILE A 155 7.41 -20.28 2.50
CA ILE A 155 7.57 -18.86 2.81
C ILE A 155 7.18 -18.04 1.59
N TYR A 156 6.07 -17.31 1.71
CA TYR A 156 5.60 -16.35 0.73
C TYR A 156 6.34 -15.01 0.86
N PRO A 157 6.60 -14.32 -0.25
CA PRO A 157 7.10 -12.95 -0.21
C PRO A 157 5.99 -12.01 0.27
N ILE A 158 6.10 -11.50 1.50
CA ILE A 158 5.20 -10.48 2.07
C ILE A 158 5.98 -9.19 2.28
N ALA A 159 5.42 -8.04 1.92
CA ALA A 159 5.99 -6.72 2.13
C ALA A 159 6.36 -6.48 3.61
N SER A 160 7.57 -5.97 3.84
CA SER A 160 8.13 -5.80 5.19
C SER A 160 8.05 -4.37 5.73
N ARG A 161 7.76 -3.40 4.85
CA ARG A 161 7.86 -1.96 5.12
C ARG A 161 6.75 -1.43 6.02
N CYS A 162 5.54 -1.98 5.93
CA CYS A 162 4.37 -1.50 6.68
C CYS A 162 3.33 -2.62 6.83
N ALA A 163 2.61 -2.62 7.95
CA ALA A 163 1.52 -3.57 8.18
C ALA A 163 0.40 -3.46 7.12
N VAL A 164 0.15 -2.26 6.58
CA VAL A 164 -0.89 -2.05 5.55
C VAL A 164 -0.50 -2.70 4.22
N PHE A 165 0.76 -2.58 3.79
CA PHE A 165 1.25 -3.30 2.61
C PHE A 165 1.33 -4.81 2.86
N ALA A 166 1.60 -5.25 4.08
CA ALA A 166 1.51 -6.68 4.35
C ALA A 166 0.06 -7.20 4.30
N GLN A 167 -0.93 -6.37 4.65
CA GLN A 167 -2.34 -6.74 4.46
C GLN A 167 -2.66 -7.01 2.98
N THR A 168 -2.13 -6.21 2.06
CA THR A 168 -2.37 -6.42 0.61
C THR A 168 -1.79 -7.72 0.12
N ASP A 169 -0.68 -8.18 0.68
CA ASP A 169 -0.03 -9.41 0.23
C ASP A 169 -0.64 -10.64 0.91
N VAL A 170 -1.02 -10.52 2.19
CA VAL A 170 -1.56 -11.64 2.98
C VAL A 170 -2.98 -12.01 2.57
N ARG A 171 -3.80 -11.06 2.15
CA ARG A 171 -5.23 -11.32 1.91
C ARG A 171 -5.51 -12.10 0.63
N PRO A 172 -4.87 -11.80 -0.52
CA PRO A 172 -4.93 -12.65 -1.70
C PRO A 172 -4.50 -14.06 -1.37
N LEU A 173 -3.44 -14.25 -0.56
CA LEU A 173 -3.00 -15.57 -0.09
C LEU A 173 -4.09 -16.27 0.74
N LEU A 174 -4.75 -15.57 1.67
CA LEU A 174 -5.87 -16.12 2.44
C LEU A 174 -7.06 -16.50 1.54
N ASN A 175 -7.45 -15.62 0.63
CA ASN A 175 -8.56 -15.86 -0.31
C ASN A 175 -8.26 -17.01 -1.28
N ALA A 176 -6.99 -17.15 -1.65
CA ALA A 176 -6.42 -18.27 -2.41
C ALA A 176 -6.39 -19.60 -1.63
N GLY A 177 -6.70 -19.59 -0.33
CA GLY A 177 -6.68 -20.76 0.54
C GLY A 177 -5.29 -21.17 1.02
N ALA A 178 -4.32 -20.25 1.03
CA ALA A 178 -2.97 -20.53 1.55
C ALA A 178 -3.01 -20.91 3.04
N ASN A 179 -2.08 -21.76 3.45
CA ASN A 179 -2.01 -22.23 4.83
C ASN A 179 -1.66 -21.07 5.77
N LYS A 180 -2.46 -20.88 6.83
CA LYS A 180 -2.22 -19.85 7.85
C LYS A 180 -0.84 -20.00 8.52
N ALA A 181 -0.31 -21.23 8.62
CA ALA A 181 1.04 -21.50 9.12
C ALA A 181 2.12 -20.86 8.23
N ASP A 182 2.02 -21.03 6.91
CA ASP A 182 2.95 -20.45 5.95
C ASP A 182 2.88 -18.93 5.97
N ILE A 183 1.68 -18.34 6.08
CA ILE A 183 1.50 -16.89 6.20
C ILE A 183 2.14 -16.36 7.49
N ALA A 184 1.93 -17.03 8.63
CA ALA A 184 2.53 -16.61 9.90
C ALA A 184 4.07 -16.63 9.81
N ALA A 185 4.65 -17.69 9.25
CA ALA A 185 6.09 -17.80 9.01
C ALA A 185 6.62 -16.71 8.07
N SER A 186 5.88 -16.42 7.01
CA SER A 186 6.20 -15.38 6.02
C SER A 186 6.17 -13.99 6.63
N ALA A 187 5.25 -13.73 7.55
CA ALA A 187 5.17 -12.47 8.29
C ALA A 187 6.36 -12.28 9.25
N LEU A 188 6.82 -13.34 9.93
CA LEU A 188 8.04 -13.27 10.74
C LEU A 188 9.27 -13.00 9.86
N GLU A 189 9.34 -13.65 8.70
CA GLU A 189 10.39 -13.40 7.71
C GLU A 189 10.39 -11.95 7.21
N ALA A 190 9.22 -11.38 6.95
CA ALA A 190 9.08 -9.97 6.60
C ALA A 190 9.60 -9.04 7.72
N VAL A 191 9.30 -9.34 8.98
CA VAL A 191 9.83 -8.57 10.14
C VAL A 191 11.36 -8.60 10.19
N ILE A 192 11.95 -9.77 9.94
CA ILE A 192 13.40 -9.95 9.93
C ILE A 192 14.02 -9.16 8.78
N ARG A 193 13.48 -9.28 7.56
CA ARG A 193 13.98 -8.54 6.40
C ARG A 193 13.90 -7.02 6.61
N GLN A 194 12.83 -6.52 7.25
CA GLN A 194 12.75 -5.09 7.60
C GLN A 194 13.85 -4.68 8.56
N THR A 195 14.13 -5.52 9.57
CA THR A 195 15.14 -5.22 10.58
C THR A 195 16.55 -5.26 9.96
N LEU A 196 16.85 -6.27 9.15
CA LEU A 196 18.19 -6.45 8.58
C LEU A 196 18.47 -5.53 7.39
N GLY A 197 17.55 -5.41 6.44
CA GLY A 197 17.76 -4.58 5.25
C GLY A 197 17.32 -3.12 5.45
N GLY A 198 16.17 -2.92 6.11
CA GLY A 198 15.58 -1.60 6.29
C GLY A 198 16.24 -0.80 7.41
N LEU A 199 16.48 -1.42 8.58
CA LEU A 199 17.00 -0.71 9.76
C LEU A 199 18.53 -0.72 9.83
N ALA A 200 19.18 -1.79 9.40
CA ALA A 200 20.64 -1.88 9.47
C ALA A 200 21.36 -1.09 8.37
N CYS A 201 20.69 -0.56 7.34
CA CYS A 201 21.19 0.36 6.27
C CYS A 201 22.71 0.34 6.00
N GLY A 202 23.32 -0.77 5.57
CA GLY A 202 24.77 -0.78 5.27
C GLY A 202 25.69 -1.19 6.41
N ARG A 203 25.22 -1.27 7.67
CA ARG A 203 26.07 -1.64 8.82
C ARG A 203 25.82 -3.10 9.24
N PRO A 204 26.79 -4.01 9.05
CA PRO A 204 26.61 -5.42 9.30
C PRO A 204 26.38 -5.71 10.80
N ILE A 205 25.46 -6.63 11.09
CA ILE A 205 25.18 -7.12 12.45
C ILE A 205 26.00 -8.40 12.66
N ARG A 206 27.02 -8.34 13.53
CA ARG A 206 28.00 -9.42 13.76
C ARG A 206 28.32 -9.55 15.24
N GLY A 207 28.96 -10.66 15.62
CA GLY A 207 29.35 -10.95 16.99
C GLY A 207 28.20 -11.49 17.84
N LYS A 208 28.23 -11.24 19.15
CA LYS A 208 27.20 -11.67 20.10
C LYS A 208 26.01 -10.71 20.05
N ILE A 209 24.87 -11.23 19.59
CA ILE A 209 23.63 -10.48 19.36
C ILE A 209 22.64 -10.75 20.49
N VAL A 210 22.11 -9.69 21.09
CA VAL A 210 21.10 -9.76 22.16
C VAL A 210 19.72 -9.39 21.62
N TYR A 211 18.73 -10.27 21.78
CA TYR A 211 17.35 -10.04 21.35
C TYR A 211 16.47 -9.57 22.51
N LEU A 212 15.90 -8.37 22.39
CA LEU A 212 15.08 -7.73 23.42
C LEU A 212 13.68 -7.36 22.93
N GLY A 213 12.80 -7.06 23.89
CA GLY A 213 11.46 -6.56 23.65
C GLY A 213 10.37 -7.64 23.58
N GLY A 214 9.11 -7.20 23.49
CA GLY A 214 7.93 -8.05 23.61
C GLY A 214 7.83 -9.17 22.56
N PRO A 215 7.91 -8.88 21.25
CA PRO A 215 7.92 -9.90 20.20
C PRO A 215 9.02 -10.95 20.39
N CYS A 216 10.24 -10.55 20.75
CA CYS A 216 11.34 -11.48 20.99
C CYS A 216 11.09 -12.37 22.22
N GLU A 217 10.38 -11.86 23.23
CA GLU A 217 9.99 -12.65 24.41
C GLU A 217 8.88 -13.66 24.09
N PHE A 218 7.80 -13.21 23.46
CA PHE A 218 6.57 -13.99 23.32
C PHE A 218 6.48 -14.79 22.02
N ILE A 219 7.41 -14.60 21.08
CA ILE A 219 7.45 -15.31 19.79
C ILE A 219 8.82 -15.98 19.60
N PRO A 220 9.10 -17.13 20.24
CA PRO A 220 10.40 -17.81 20.14
C PRO A 220 10.83 -18.15 18.71
N ASP A 221 9.89 -18.44 17.81
CA ASP A 221 10.21 -18.71 16.40
C ASP A 221 10.81 -17.49 15.68
N LEU A 222 10.49 -16.27 16.12
CA LEU A 222 11.10 -15.04 15.59
C LEU A 222 12.61 -14.99 15.90
N VAL A 223 13.00 -15.26 17.14
CA VAL A 223 14.41 -15.32 17.55
C VAL A 223 15.15 -16.42 16.80
N ARG A 224 14.53 -17.60 16.67
CA ARG A 224 15.09 -18.72 15.89
C ARG A 224 15.38 -18.32 14.44
N ARG A 225 14.44 -17.63 13.79
CA ARG A 225 14.57 -17.17 12.41
C ARG A 225 15.59 -16.03 12.26
N PHE A 226 15.72 -15.11 13.21
CA PHE A 226 16.79 -14.13 13.23
C PHE A 226 18.18 -14.79 13.24
N ASN A 227 18.38 -15.80 14.10
CA ASN A 227 19.63 -16.55 14.16
C ASN A 227 19.95 -17.23 12.81
N MET A 228 18.95 -17.81 12.15
CA MET A 228 19.10 -18.39 10.81
C MET A 228 19.44 -17.33 9.76
N ALA A 229 18.78 -16.18 9.79
CA ALA A 229 18.96 -15.11 8.82
C ALA A 229 20.36 -14.47 8.91
N LEU A 230 20.83 -14.25 10.14
CA LEU A 230 22.17 -13.71 10.43
C LEU A 230 23.29 -14.75 10.32
N LYS A 231 22.98 -16.03 10.04
CA LYS A 231 23.93 -17.15 9.99
C LYS A 231 24.83 -17.22 11.23
N LEU A 232 24.27 -16.94 12.40
CA LEU A 232 25.04 -16.91 13.65
C LEU A 232 25.45 -18.32 14.06
N GLU A 233 26.68 -18.45 14.56
CA GLU A 233 27.14 -19.67 15.21
C GLU A 233 26.30 -19.97 16.46
N ARG A 234 26.33 -21.24 16.92
CA ARG A 234 25.62 -21.63 18.14
C ARG A 234 26.03 -20.74 19.30
N ASN A 235 25.05 -20.26 20.06
CA ASN A 235 25.19 -19.38 21.24
C ASN A 235 25.60 -17.93 20.97
N MET A 236 25.75 -17.50 19.71
CA MET A 236 26.05 -16.09 19.40
C MET A 236 24.79 -15.20 19.40
N GLY A 237 23.61 -15.77 19.17
CA GLY A 237 22.33 -15.06 19.32
C GLY A 237 21.63 -15.43 20.62
N ILE A 238 21.47 -14.46 21.53
CA ILE A 238 20.99 -14.67 22.90
C ILE A 238 19.69 -13.89 23.14
N LYS A 239 18.65 -14.59 23.60
CA LYS A 239 17.48 -13.97 24.21
C LYS A 239 17.60 -14.13 25.74
N PRO A 240 17.88 -13.08 26.51
CA PRO A 240 17.94 -13.18 27.96
C PRO A 240 16.58 -13.50 28.58
N LYS A 241 16.58 -13.88 29.86
CA LYS A 241 15.35 -13.99 30.64
C LYS A 241 14.71 -12.61 30.74
N ASP A 242 13.38 -12.55 30.68
CA ASP A 242 12.61 -11.31 30.82
C ASP A 242 13.02 -10.23 29.81
N ALA A 243 13.29 -10.62 28.56
CA ALA A 243 13.85 -9.76 27.51
C ALA A 243 12.99 -8.52 27.22
N HIS A 244 11.69 -8.58 27.52
CA HIS A 244 10.74 -7.48 27.40
C HIS A 244 10.92 -6.37 28.46
N LEU A 245 11.62 -6.62 29.57
CA LEU A 245 11.76 -5.72 30.72
C LEU A 245 13.09 -4.93 30.75
N PHE A 246 14.01 -5.19 29.81
CA PHE A 246 15.37 -4.63 29.85
C PHE A 246 15.42 -3.10 29.90
N THR A 247 14.54 -2.41 29.17
CA THR A 247 14.44 -0.94 29.18
C THR A 247 14.07 -0.41 30.57
N ALA A 248 13.10 -1.04 31.24
CA ALA A 248 12.70 -0.67 32.61
C ALA A 248 13.78 -1.04 33.64
N GLN A 249 14.43 -2.19 33.50
CA GLN A 249 15.59 -2.56 34.33
C GLN A 249 16.72 -1.54 34.20
N GLY A 250 17.02 -1.12 32.98
CA GLY A 250 17.98 -0.07 32.69
C GLY A 250 17.66 1.25 33.37
N ALA A 251 16.37 1.63 33.38
CA ALA A 251 15.92 2.80 34.12
C ALA A 251 16.09 2.64 35.64
N ALA A 252 15.78 1.47 36.20
CA ALA A 252 16.02 1.20 37.62
C ALA A 252 17.51 1.26 37.99
N LEU A 253 18.39 0.71 37.16
CA LEU A 253 19.84 0.81 37.34
C LEU A 253 20.31 2.26 37.28
N TYR A 254 19.82 3.03 36.30
CA TYR A 254 20.13 4.46 36.16
C TYR A 254 19.70 5.27 37.39
N ALA A 255 18.53 4.98 37.95
CA ALA A 255 18.02 5.63 39.16
C ALA A 255 18.93 5.40 40.39
N GLY A 256 19.69 4.29 40.42
CA GLY A 256 20.62 3.98 41.50
C GLY A 256 21.98 4.68 41.42
N GLU A 257 22.38 5.16 40.24
CA GLU A 257 23.70 5.77 40.02
C GLU A 257 23.72 7.29 40.19
N GLN A 258 22.54 7.92 40.18
CA GLN A 258 22.44 9.35 40.39
C GLN A 258 22.60 9.68 41.87
N ALA A 259 23.73 10.31 42.21
CA ALA A 259 24.07 10.72 43.57
C ALA A 259 23.00 11.63 44.22
N ASP A 260 22.26 12.39 43.40
CA ASP A 260 21.20 13.32 43.82
C ASP A 260 19.79 12.84 43.40
N ALA A 261 19.58 11.54 43.16
CA ALA A 261 18.27 11.02 42.78
C ALA A 261 17.23 11.32 43.88
N PRO A 262 16.05 11.87 43.54
CA PRO A 262 15.02 12.16 44.53
C PRO A 262 14.48 10.84 45.10
N LEU A 263 14.49 10.73 46.44
CA LEU A 263 13.74 9.70 47.15
C LEU A 263 12.26 10.08 47.14
N VAL A 264 11.43 9.20 46.61
CA VAL A 264 9.98 9.38 46.53
C VAL A 264 9.26 8.20 47.17
N ARG A 265 8.09 8.46 47.73
CA ARG A 265 7.20 7.42 48.27
C ARG A 265 6.26 6.93 47.18
N LEU A 266 6.00 5.63 47.16
CA LEU A 266 5.11 5.05 46.16
C LEU A 266 3.67 5.60 46.26
N SER A 267 3.14 5.81 47.48
CA SER A 267 1.82 6.41 47.68
C SER A 267 1.71 7.85 47.16
N GLU A 268 2.81 8.60 47.23
CA GLU A 268 2.89 9.96 46.67
C GLU A 268 2.84 9.93 45.14
N LEU A 269 3.53 8.97 44.50
CA LEU A 269 3.46 8.80 43.05
C LEU A 269 2.05 8.39 42.59
N GLU A 270 1.39 7.51 43.34
CA GLU A 270 0.00 7.12 43.08
C GLU A 270 -0.93 8.34 43.15
N ALA A 271 -0.83 9.16 44.21
CA ALA A 271 -1.64 10.37 44.36
C ALA A 271 -1.39 11.37 43.22
N ARG A 272 -0.12 11.64 42.87
CA ARG A 272 0.25 12.54 41.77
C ARG A 272 -0.33 12.10 40.42
N LEU A 273 -0.47 10.79 40.17
CA LEU A 273 -1.09 10.27 38.94
C LEU A 273 -2.61 10.43 38.92
N LEU A 274 -3.26 10.30 40.07
CA LEU A 274 -4.71 10.46 40.21
C LEU A 274 -5.14 11.94 40.20
N GLU A 275 -4.25 12.86 40.60
CA GLU A 275 -4.48 14.30 40.63
C GLU A 275 -4.14 15.03 39.32
N GLN A 276 -3.66 14.32 38.29
CA GLN A 276 -3.33 14.96 37.01
C GLN A 276 -4.56 15.59 36.35
N ASN A 277 -4.47 16.90 36.09
CA ASN A 277 -5.42 17.60 35.23
C ASN A 277 -5.25 17.14 33.77
N GLN A 278 -6.33 17.24 32.98
CA GLN A 278 -6.25 16.96 31.55
C GLN A 278 -5.16 17.86 30.91
N PRO A 279 -4.27 17.29 30.07
CA PRO A 279 -3.28 18.07 29.33
C PRO A 279 -3.94 19.19 28.54
N GLU A 280 -3.19 20.26 28.25
CA GLU A 280 -3.65 21.36 27.41
C GLU A 280 -4.04 20.84 26.02
N ASP A 281 -5.22 21.25 25.54
CA ASP A 281 -5.74 20.85 24.23
C ASP A 281 -5.02 21.62 23.11
N ASP A 282 -4.03 20.97 22.50
CA ASP A 282 -3.23 21.50 21.40
C ASP A 282 -3.72 21.03 20.01
N LEU A 283 -4.83 20.27 19.96
CA LEU A 283 -5.33 19.71 18.72
C LEU A 283 -6.34 20.64 18.02
N PRO A 284 -6.19 20.85 16.69
CA PRO A 284 -7.15 21.63 15.94
C PRO A 284 -8.53 20.96 15.96
N ARG A 285 -9.59 21.78 15.94
CA ARG A 285 -10.99 21.34 15.96
C ARG A 285 -11.66 21.59 14.62
N LEU A 286 -12.57 20.70 14.23
CA LEU A 286 -13.39 20.80 13.02
C LEU A 286 -14.83 21.24 13.37
N ARG A 287 -15.58 21.63 12.34
CA ARG A 287 -17.03 21.82 12.44
C ARG A 287 -17.68 20.49 12.86
N PRO A 288 -18.70 20.50 13.75
CA PRO A 288 -19.59 19.36 13.94
C PRO A 288 -20.16 18.84 12.60
N LEU A 289 -20.39 17.53 12.50
CA LEU A 289 -21.05 16.95 11.31
C LEU A 289 -22.44 17.55 11.12
N PHE A 290 -23.15 17.77 12.23
CA PHE A 290 -24.44 18.43 12.29
C PHE A 290 -24.41 19.48 13.40
N THR A 291 -24.89 20.67 13.09
CA THR A 291 -24.98 21.80 14.04
C THR A 291 -26.31 21.79 14.80
N SER A 292 -27.31 21.07 14.30
CA SER A 292 -28.63 20.94 14.93
C SER A 292 -29.30 19.62 14.58
N GLN A 293 -30.29 19.24 15.39
CA GLN A 293 -31.12 18.06 15.11
C GLN A 293 -31.93 18.21 13.81
N ALA A 294 -32.39 19.43 13.48
CA ALA A 294 -33.11 19.70 12.24
C ALA A 294 -32.26 19.45 10.99
N GLU A 295 -30.96 19.79 11.03
CA GLU A 295 -30.01 19.50 9.95
C GLU A 295 -29.85 17.99 9.74
N LEU A 296 -29.78 17.22 10.83
CA LEU A 296 -29.68 15.76 10.78
C LEU A 296 -30.95 15.12 10.22
N ASP A 297 -32.13 15.60 10.61
CA ASP A 297 -33.41 15.05 10.16
C ASP A 297 -33.66 15.37 8.68
N GLY A 298 -33.31 16.57 8.22
CA GLY A 298 -33.34 16.94 6.80
C GLY A 298 -32.40 16.06 5.95
N PHE A 299 -31.18 15.84 6.43
CA PHE A 299 -30.21 14.93 5.78
C PHE A 299 -30.75 13.50 5.67
N LYS A 300 -31.34 12.96 6.76
CA LYS A 300 -31.94 11.61 6.74
C LYS A 300 -33.10 11.50 5.76
N THR A 301 -33.93 12.53 5.68
CA THR A 301 -35.09 12.56 4.78
C THR A 301 -34.62 12.52 3.33
N ARG A 302 -33.69 13.39 2.92
CA ARG A 302 -33.15 13.42 1.55
C ARG A 302 -32.55 12.07 1.14
N HIS A 303 -31.73 11.47 2.01
CA HIS A 303 -31.10 10.17 1.71
C HIS A 303 -32.04 8.96 1.80
N SER A 304 -33.29 9.15 2.27
CA SER A 304 -34.31 8.09 2.27
C SER A 304 -35.05 7.97 0.93
N GLU A 305 -35.00 9.01 0.09
CA GLU A 305 -35.68 9.05 -1.21
C GLU A 305 -35.00 8.15 -2.26
N THR A 306 -33.72 7.83 -2.07
CA THR A 306 -32.91 6.97 -2.96
C THR A 306 -32.92 5.50 -2.54
N ALA A 307 -34.07 5.03 -2.06
CA ALA A 307 -34.28 3.63 -1.68
C ALA A 307 -34.31 2.71 -2.91
N VAL A 308 -33.84 1.47 -2.71
CA VAL A 308 -33.81 0.45 -3.75
C VAL A 308 -35.23 -0.05 -4.02
N SER A 309 -35.59 -0.19 -5.30
CA SER A 309 -36.83 -0.87 -5.67
C SER A 309 -36.71 -2.35 -5.31
N THR A 310 -37.59 -2.82 -4.42
CA THR A 310 -37.59 -4.19 -3.89
C THR A 310 -38.93 -4.87 -4.15
N SER A 311 -38.90 -6.19 -4.31
CA SER A 311 -40.11 -7.01 -4.32
C SER A 311 -40.00 -8.09 -3.24
N HIS A 312 -41.14 -8.55 -2.72
CA HIS A 312 -41.14 -9.58 -1.68
C HIS A 312 -40.64 -10.92 -2.24
N VAL A 313 -39.54 -11.43 -1.67
CA VAL A 313 -38.91 -12.70 -2.07
C VAL A 313 -39.89 -13.87 -2.08
N THR A 314 -40.79 -13.94 -1.09
CA THR A 314 -41.69 -15.09 -0.87
C THR A 314 -42.83 -15.20 -1.89
N SER A 315 -43.07 -14.16 -2.69
CA SER A 315 -44.16 -14.12 -3.68
C SER A 315 -43.66 -13.92 -5.10
N TYR A 316 -42.35 -14.03 -5.33
CA TYR A 316 -41.76 -13.81 -6.64
C TYR A 316 -41.94 -15.03 -7.55
N GLU A 317 -42.36 -14.81 -8.80
CA GLU A 317 -42.41 -15.83 -9.84
C GLU A 317 -41.75 -15.28 -11.12
N GLY A 318 -40.95 -16.09 -11.81
CA GLY A 318 -40.31 -15.72 -13.09
C GLY A 318 -38.78 -15.72 -13.09
N SER A 319 -38.20 -15.03 -14.08
CA SER A 319 -36.75 -15.03 -14.34
C SER A 319 -35.96 -14.26 -13.28
N LEU A 320 -34.85 -14.82 -12.84
CA LEU A 320 -33.97 -14.28 -11.80
C LEU A 320 -32.53 -14.22 -12.30
N TYR A 321 -31.84 -13.14 -11.99
CA TYR A 321 -30.43 -12.95 -12.32
C TYR A 321 -29.63 -12.79 -11.03
N VAL A 322 -28.55 -13.57 -10.92
CA VAL A 322 -27.77 -13.66 -9.68
C VAL A 322 -26.44 -12.94 -9.86
N GLY A 323 -26.11 -12.09 -8.91
CA GLY A 323 -24.82 -11.41 -8.82
C GLY A 323 -24.15 -11.70 -7.49
N MET A 324 -22.88 -12.11 -7.52
CA MET A 324 -22.07 -12.29 -6.30
C MET A 324 -20.82 -11.42 -6.37
N ASP A 325 -20.58 -10.61 -5.35
CA ASP A 325 -19.31 -9.90 -5.14
C ASP A 325 -18.52 -10.66 -4.08
N ALA A 326 -17.52 -11.41 -4.53
CA ALA A 326 -16.58 -12.14 -3.69
C ALA A 326 -15.44 -11.22 -3.22
N GLY A 327 -15.80 -10.23 -2.39
CA GLY A 327 -14.87 -9.26 -1.86
C GLY A 327 -13.89 -9.84 -0.83
N SER A 328 -12.81 -9.10 -0.59
CA SER A 328 -11.74 -9.50 0.34
C SER A 328 -12.15 -9.53 1.82
N THR A 329 -13.17 -8.76 2.19
CA THR A 329 -13.68 -8.65 3.58
C THR A 329 -15.02 -9.33 3.78
N ALA A 330 -15.89 -9.20 2.79
CA ALA A 330 -17.25 -9.70 2.84
C ALA A 330 -17.67 -10.11 1.43
N ILE A 331 -18.44 -11.18 1.39
CA ILE A 331 -19.10 -11.69 0.19
C ILE A 331 -20.52 -11.16 0.19
N LYS A 332 -20.96 -10.60 -0.93
CA LYS A 332 -22.32 -10.10 -1.11
C LYS A 332 -22.99 -10.84 -2.22
N LEU A 333 -24.28 -11.08 -2.05
CA LEU A 333 -25.14 -11.74 -3.01
C LEU A 333 -26.33 -10.82 -3.29
N ALA A 334 -26.70 -10.69 -4.55
CA ALA A 334 -27.89 -9.96 -4.97
C ALA A 334 -28.61 -10.76 -6.05
N CYS A 335 -29.93 -10.83 -5.96
CA CYS A 335 -30.78 -11.42 -6.99
C CYS A 335 -31.73 -10.34 -7.51
N VAL A 336 -31.76 -10.15 -8.82
CA VAL A 336 -32.63 -9.16 -9.46
C VAL A 336 -33.63 -9.82 -10.40
N SER A 337 -34.81 -9.23 -10.51
CA SER A 337 -35.84 -9.59 -11.48
C SER A 337 -35.53 -9.07 -12.89
N GLU A 338 -36.37 -9.43 -13.86
CA GLU A 338 -36.28 -8.97 -15.25
C GLU A 338 -36.36 -7.43 -15.40
N ASP A 339 -37.17 -6.76 -14.58
CA ASP A 339 -37.24 -5.30 -14.52
C ASP A 339 -36.13 -4.67 -13.66
N GLY A 340 -35.28 -5.48 -13.02
CA GLY A 340 -34.09 -5.03 -12.28
C GLY A 340 -34.35 -4.69 -10.82
N ARG A 341 -35.50 -5.07 -10.25
CA ARG A 341 -35.78 -4.91 -8.82
C ARG A 341 -34.99 -5.93 -8.00
N LEU A 342 -34.56 -5.51 -6.81
CA LEU A 342 -33.85 -6.39 -5.88
C LEU A 342 -34.87 -7.34 -5.20
N ILE A 343 -34.69 -8.65 -5.40
CA ILE A 343 -35.57 -9.71 -4.88
C ILE A 343 -34.99 -10.32 -3.61
N TYR A 344 -33.70 -10.61 -3.62
CA TYR A 344 -32.98 -11.20 -2.49
C TYR A 344 -31.60 -10.58 -2.40
N SER A 345 -31.09 -10.42 -1.18
CA SER A 345 -29.71 -10.01 -0.95
C SER A 345 -29.17 -10.61 0.32
N ASP A 346 -27.85 -10.80 0.36
CA ASP A 346 -27.14 -11.32 1.51
C ASP A 346 -25.74 -10.69 1.59
N ASN A 347 -25.17 -10.62 2.78
CA ASN A 347 -23.86 -10.02 3.04
C ASN A 347 -23.20 -10.67 4.26
N GLU A 348 -22.18 -11.48 4.00
CA GLU A 348 -21.50 -12.27 5.03
C GLU A 348 -20.00 -11.96 5.06
N PRO A 349 -19.36 -11.92 6.24
CA PRO A 349 -17.90 -11.79 6.33
C PRO A 349 -17.25 -13.03 5.70
N THR A 350 -16.16 -12.82 4.96
CA THR A 350 -15.47 -13.92 4.25
C THR A 350 -14.86 -14.96 5.20
N GLU A 351 -14.53 -14.56 6.44
CA GLU A 351 -13.88 -15.39 7.49
C GLU A 351 -12.63 -16.17 7.05
N GLY A 352 -12.00 -15.76 5.94
CA GLY A 352 -10.82 -16.43 5.37
C GLY A 352 -11.12 -17.69 4.55
N ASP A 353 -12.39 -17.99 4.25
CA ASP A 353 -12.77 -19.06 3.31
C ASP A 353 -13.87 -18.57 2.36
N VAL A 354 -13.45 -18.09 1.19
CA VAL A 354 -14.35 -17.55 0.15
C VAL A 354 -15.34 -18.61 -0.35
N LEU A 355 -14.86 -19.84 -0.55
CA LEU A 355 -15.67 -20.89 -1.14
C LEU A 355 -16.73 -21.38 -0.15
N GLU A 356 -16.36 -21.68 1.09
CA GLU A 356 -17.32 -22.19 2.08
C GLU A 356 -18.38 -21.13 2.43
N THR A 357 -17.98 -19.87 2.55
CA THR A 357 -18.91 -18.76 2.79
C THR A 357 -19.89 -18.63 1.61
N SER A 358 -19.39 -18.67 0.37
CA SER A 358 -20.25 -18.62 -0.83
C SER A 358 -21.20 -19.81 -0.92
N ARG A 359 -20.76 -21.02 -0.56
CA ARG A 359 -21.62 -22.22 -0.50
C ARG A 359 -22.77 -22.02 0.48
N LYS A 360 -22.50 -21.51 1.67
CA LYS A 360 -23.52 -21.24 2.70
C LYS A 360 -24.51 -20.18 2.23
N MET A 361 -24.02 -19.10 1.61
CA MET A 361 -24.87 -18.02 1.10
C MET A 361 -25.79 -18.52 -0.03
N LEU A 362 -25.28 -19.26 -1.01
CA LEU A 362 -26.11 -19.84 -2.08
C LEU A 362 -27.15 -20.82 -1.54
N LYS A 363 -26.80 -21.68 -0.59
CA LYS A 363 -27.76 -22.59 0.06
C LYS A 363 -28.85 -21.82 0.82
N THR A 364 -28.48 -20.73 1.47
CA THR A 364 -29.42 -19.85 2.19
C THR A 364 -30.36 -19.14 1.22
N MET A 365 -29.83 -18.63 0.11
CA MET A 365 -30.61 -18.08 -1.00
C MET A 365 -31.63 -19.09 -1.52
N TYR A 366 -31.20 -20.29 -1.92
CA TYR A 366 -32.11 -21.33 -2.44
C TYR A 366 -33.21 -21.72 -1.44
N ARG A 367 -32.93 -21.68 -0.14
CA ARG A 367 -33.94 -21.95 0.90
C ARG A 367 -34.94 -20.80 1.08
N ASN A 368 -34.51 -19.57 0.83
CA ASN A 368 -35.34 -18.38 1.01
C ASN A 368 -36.14 -18.02 -0.25
N LEU A 369 -35.69 -18.47 -1.43
CA LEU A 369 -36.41 -18.31 -2.69
C LEU A 369 -37.69 -19.16 -2.71
N PRO A 370 -38.75 -18.68 -3.39
CA PRO A 370 -40.08 -19.28 -3.29
C PRO A 370 -40.13 -20.65 -3.99
N HIS A 371 -40.63 -21.63 -3.26
CA HIS A 371 -40.84 -23.00 -3.74
C HIS A 371 -42.20 -23.54 -3.29
N SER A 372 -42.77 -24.46 -4.06
CA SER A 372 -44.00 -25.15 -3.71
C SER A 372 -43.81 -26.05 -2.48
N TYR A 373 -44.91 -26.54 -1.91
CA TYR A 373 -44.86 -27.55 -0.83
C TYR A 373 -44.19 -28.86 -1.30
N SER A 374 -44.28 -29.18 -2.60
CA SER A 374 -43.59 -30.32 -3.24
C SER A 374 -42.13 -30.04 -3.58
N GLY A 375 -41.66 -28.80 -3.43
CA GLY A 375 -40.27 -28.38 -3.71
C GLY A 375 -40.02 -27.88 -5.14
N ASP A 376 -41.07 -27.61 -5.92
CA ASP A 376 -40.97 -27.03 -7.25
C ASP A 376 -40.63 -25.54 -7.14
N GLN A 377 -39.69 -25.06 -7.94
CA GLN A 377 -39.26 -23.66 -7.93
C GLN A 377 -40.25 -22.81 -8.74
N PHE A 378 -40.62 -21.63 -8.22
CA PHE A 378 -41.44 -20.66 -8.97
C PHE A 378 -40.62 -19.68 -9.80
N TYR A 379 -39.29 -19.87 -9.84
CA TYR A 379 -38.35 -18.98 -10.47
C TYR A 379 -37.37 -19.78 -11.35
N THR A 380 -36.78 -19.11 -12.32
CA THR A 380 -35.69 -19.64 -13.15
C THR A 380 -34.47 -18.74 -13.01
N ILE A 381 -33.31 -19.30 -12.69
CA ILE A 381 -32.05 -18.53 -12.74
C ILE A 381 -31.57 -18.53 -14.19
N GLU A 382 -31.75 -17.40 -14.86
CA GLU A 382 -31.38 -17.24 -16.27
C GLU A 382 -29.87 -17.12 -16.43
N HIS A 383 -29.23 -16.33 -15.56
CA HIS A 383 -27.79 -16.06 -15.63
C HIS A 383 -27.23 -15.67 -14.26
N ALA A 384 -26.03 -16.12 -13.95
CA ALA A 384 -25.29 -15.81 -12.75
C ALA A 384 -23.92 -15.21 -13.09
N THR A 385 -23.62 -14.04 -12.55
CA THR A 385 -22.33 -13.37 -12.72
C THR A 385 -21.66 -13.15 -11.38
N VAL A 386 -20.34 -13.36 -11.34
CA VAL A 386 -19.52 -13.11 -10.15
C VAL A 386 -18.51 -12.00 -10.43
N THR A 387 -18.18 -11.24 -9.40
CA THR A 387 -17.15 -10.19 -9.39
C THR A 387 -16.32 -10.25 -8.10
N GLY A 388 -15.34 -9.37 -7.97
CA GLY A 388 -14.44 -9.30 -6.82
C GLY A 388 -13.31 -10.33 -6.88
N TYR A 389 -12.48 -10.36 -5.83
CA TYR A 389 -11.26 -11.17 -5.77
C TYR A 389 -11.48 -12.68 -5.92
N GLY A 390 -12.66 -13.19 -5.53
CA GLY A 390 -13.00 -14.62 -5.63
C GLY A 390 -13.57 -15.07 -6.98
N GLU A 391 -13.65 -14.19 -7.99
CA GLU A 391 -14.30 -14.44 -9.28
C GLU A 391 -13.90 -15.79 -9.91
N ASP A 392 -12.61 -15.99 -10.20
CA ASP A 392 -12.13 -17.19 -10.90
C ASP A 392 -12.39 -18.48 -10.10
N LEU A 393 -12.18 -18.42 -8.78
CA LEU A 393 -12.41 -19.53 -7.86
C LEU A 393 -13.89 -19.95 -7.88
N LEU A 394 -14.80 -18.98 -7.76
CA LEU A 394 -16.23 -19.26 -7.67
C LEU A 394 -16.82 -19.67 -9.01
N ARG A 395 -16.31 -19.18 -10.14
CA ARG A 395 -16.65 -19.70 -11.47
C ARG A 395 -16.31 -21.18 -11.56
N ALA A 396 -15.07 -21.55 -11.23
CA ALA A 396 -14.62 -22.94 -11.29
C ALA A 396 -15.35 -23.85 -10.29
N ALA A 397 -15.60 -23.36 -9.07
CA ALA A 397 -16.14 -24.17 -7.99
C ALA A 397 -17.68 -24.29 -8.00
N LEU A 398 -18.39 -23.19 -8.28
CA LEU A 398 -19.84 -23.08 -8.10
C LEU A 398 -20.63 -22.92 -9.40
N GLY A 399 -19.95 -22.85 -10.55
CA GLY A 399 -20.60 -22.80 -11.86
C GLY A 399 -21.22 -21.46 -12.23
N PHE A 400 -20.68 -20.34 -11.72
CA PHE A 400 -21.09 -19.02 -12.22
C PHE A 400 -20.82 -18.91 -13.72
N ASP A 401 -21.84 -18.46 -14.48
CA ASP A 401 -21.82 -18.46 -15.94
C ASP A 401 -20.76 -17.51 -16.51
N SER A 402 -20.53 -16.38 -15.83
CA SER A 402 -19.55 -15.39 -16.29
C SER A 402 -18.97 -14.55 -15.15
N GLY A 403 -17.83 -13.94 -15.43
CA GLY A 403 -17.17 -12.98 -14.57
C GLY A 403 -17.33 -11.54 -15.08
N VAL A 404 -17.22 -10.55 -14.20
CA VAL A 404 -17.14 -9.14 -14.57
C VAL A 404 -16.22 -8.41 -13.62
N VAL A 405 -15.41 -7.48 -14.12
CA VAL A 405 -14.55 -6.68 -13.24
C VAL A 405 -15.40 -5.79 -12.32
N GLU A 406 -14.97 -5.68 -11.07
CA GLU A 406 -15.69 -4.99 -9.99
C GLU A 406 -16.01 -3.54 -10.33
N THR A 407 -15.08 -2.82 -11.00
CA THR A 407 -15.28 -1.43 -11.44
C THR A 407 -16.44 -1.31 -12.43
N VAL A 408 -16.59 -2.25 -13.35
CA VAL A 408 -17.70 -2.31 -14.31
C VAL A 408 -19.00 -2.65 -13.60
N ALA A 409 -18.99 -3.62 -12.66
CA ALA A 409 -20.17 -3.95 -11.87
C ALA A 409 -20.67 -2.73 -11.07
N HIS A 410 -19.78 -2.08 -10.32
CA HIS A 410 -20.07 -0.87 -9.56
C HIS A 410 -20.59 0.29 -10.42
N THR A 411 -20.04 0.46 -11.62
CA THR A 411 -20.49 1.48 -12.58
C THR A 411 -21.89 1.17 -13.09
N ASN A 412 -22.18 -0.08 -13.46
CA ASN A 412 -23.51 -0.50 -13.90
C ASN A 412 -24.56 -0.33 -12.80
N ALA A 413 -24.20 -0.66 -11.55
CA ALA A 413 -25.08 -0.41 -10.41
C ALA A 413 -25.34 1.09 -10.22
N ALA A 414 -24.31 1.93 -10.29
CA ALA A 414 -24.49 3.39 -10.16
C ALA A 414 -25.40 3.98 -11.26
N LEU A 415 -25.19 3.57 -12.52
CA LEU A 415 -26.00 4.00 -13.66
C LEU A 415 -27.46 3.56 -13.58
N HIS A 416 -27.74 2.47 -12.85
CA HIS A 416 -29.11 2.04 -12.57
C HIS A 416 -29.86 2.99 -11.61
N PHE A 417 -29.16 3.59 -10.64
CA PHE A 417 -29.76 4.59 -9.73
C PHE A 417 -29.74 6.01 -10.30
N ASP A 418 -28.70 6.36 -11.04
CA ASP A 418 -28.59 7.64 -11.73
C ASP A 418 -27.97 7.44 -13.13
N PRO A 419 -28.79 7.44 -14.20
CA PRO A 419 -28.29 7.33 -15.58
C PRO A 419 -27.32 8.46 -15.98
N LYS A 420 -27.28 9.56 -15.22
CA LYS A 420 -26.38 10.70 -15.45
C LYS A 420 -25.13 10.67 -14.58
N ALA A 421 -24.91 9.59 -13.81
CA ALA A 421 -23.74 9.44 -12.93
C ALA A 421 -22.45 9.84 -13.66
N SER A 422 -21.78 10.87 -13.12
CA SER A 422 -20.50 11.40 -13.64
C SER A 422 -19.32 10.88 -12.82
N PHE A 423 -19.56 10.52 -11.56
CA PHE A 423 -18.52 10.03 -10.66
C PHE A 423 -19.09 9.03 -9.67
N VAL A 424 -18.30 8.00 -9.40
CA VAL A 424 -18.62 6.94 -8.47
C VAL A 424 -17.48 6.81 -7.48
N LEU A 425 -17.81 6.88 -6.18
CA LEU A 425 -16.85 6.63 -5.10
C LEU A 425 -17.31 5.44 -4.26
N ASP A 426 -16.60 4.34 -4.39
CA ASP A 426 -16.72 3.16 -3.55
C ASP A 426 -15.67 3.21 -2.43
N ILE A 427 -16.10 3.25 -1.17
CA ILE A 427 -15.19 3.04 -0.03
C ILE A 427 -15.57 1.73 0.66
N GLY A 428 -14.82 0.69 0.30
CA GLY A 428 -14.89 -0.63 0.89
C GLY A 428 -14.24 -0.71 2.28
N GLY A 429 -14.10 -1.94 2.76
CA GLY A 429 -13.38 -2.22 4.00
C GLY A 429 -11.89 -1.93 3.87
N GLN A 430 -11.23 -2.40 2.81
CA GLN A 430 -9.78 -2.24 2.66
C GLN A 430 -9.37 -1.49 1.41
N ASP A 431 -10.19 -1.60 0.37
CA ASP A 431 -10.00 -0.87 -0.87
C ASP A 431 -10.92 0.34 -0.97
N MET A 432 -10.54 1.27 -1.83
CA MET A 432 -11.42 2.32 -2.31
C MET A 432 -11.25 2.50 -3.81
N LYS A 433 -12.35 2.86 -4.49
CA LYS A 433 -12.41 3.03 -5.94
C LYS A 433 -13.07 4.35 -6.27
N ALA A 434 -12.36 5.19 -7.00
CA ALA A 434 -12.91 6.38 -7.62
C ALA A 434 -13.00 6.13 -9.12
N ILE A 435 -14.18 6.30 -9.69
CA ILE A 435 -14.48 5.99 -11.09
C ILE A 435 -15.14 7.21 -11.71
N TRP A 436 -14.52 7.78 -12.74
CA TRP A 436 -15.13 8.82 -13.56
C TRP A 436 -15.86 8.18 -14.72
N ILE A 437 -17.10 8.61 -14.93
CA ILE A 437 -17.98 8.08 -15.95
C ILE A 437 -18.24 9.16 -16.99
N LYS A 438 -18.12 8.78 -18.26
CA LYS A 438 -18.48 9.63 -19.40
C LYS A 438 -19.21 8.80 -20.44
N ASN A 439 -20.39 9.27 -20.85
CA ASN A 439 -21.27 8.57 -21.80
C ASN A 439 -21.60 7.12 -21.35
N GLY A 440 -21.83 6.92 -20.05
CA GLY A 440 -22.12 5.60 -19.48
C GLY A 440 -20.91 4.64 -19.42
N MET A 441 -19.72 5.09 -19.78
CA MET A 441 -18.49 4.30 -19.78
C MET A 441 -17.49 4.80 -18.75
N VAL A 442 -16.70 3.87 -18.20
CA VAL A 442 -15.58 4.16 -17.31
C VAL A 442 -14.52 4.92 -18.11
N GLN A 443 -14.23 6.17 -17.75
CA GLN A 443 -13.18 6.98 -18.37
C GLN A 443 -11.85 6.87 -17.61
N GLU A 444 -11.93 6.96 -16.29
CA GLU A 444 -10.76 6.96 -15.43
C GLU A 444 -11.10 6.20 -14.15
N THR A 445 -10.14 5.44 -13.64
CA THR A 445 -10.27 4.78 -12.34
C THR A 445 -9.04 5.01 -11.49
N VAL A 446 -9.26 5.38 -10.24
CA VAL A 446 -8.25 5.33 -9.19
C VAL A 446 -8.64 4.24 -8.22
N LEU A 447 -7.82 3.18 -8.21
CA LEU A 447 -7.95 2.06 -7.30
C LEU A 447 -6.84 2.15 -6.25
N ASN A 448 -7.24 2.12 -4.99
CA ASN A 448 -6.31 2.00 -3.88
C ASN A 448 -6.57 0.71 -3.13
N GLU A 449 -5.62 -0.19 -3.25
CA GLU A 449 -5.62 -1.48 -2.58
C GLU A 449 -4.65 -1.47 -1.40
N ALA A 450 -3.66 -0.55 -1.38
CA ALA A 450 -2.52 -0.59 -0.47
C ALA A 450 -2.53 0.40 0.69
N CYS A 451 -3.42 1.40 0.69
CA CYS A 451 -3.50 2.39 1.76
C CYS A 451 -4.79 2.25 2.56
N SER A 452 -4.70 2.02 3.87
CA SER A 452 -5.89 1.90 4.74
C SER A 452 -6.42 3.24 5.27
N SER A 453 -5.69 4.35 5.08
CA SER A 453 -6.02 5.64 5.73
C SER A 453 -7.34 6.26 5.25
N GLY A 454 -7.81 5.88 4.06
CA GLY A 454 -9.07 6.33 3.48
C GLY A 454 -10.12 5.22 3.35
N CYS A 455 -9.97 4.09 4.06
CA CYS A 455 -10.85 2.93 3.92
C CYS A 455 -11.52 2.56 5.26
N GLY A 456 -12.56 1.72 5.20
CA GLY A 456 -13.32 1.27 6.38
C GLY A 456 -12.46 0.58 7.45
N ALA A 457 -11.35 -0.04 7.07
CA ALA A 457 -10.43 -0.76 7.94
C ALA A 457 -9.78 0.17 8.99
N PHE A 458 -9.60 1.45 8.66
CA PHE A 458 -9.15 2.42 9.65
C PHE A 458 -10.22 2.68 10.72
N ILE A 459 -11.49 2.77 10.31
CA ILE A 459 -12.64 2.90 11.23
C ILE A 459 -12.76 1.64 12.08
N GLU A 460 -12.71 0.46 11.47
CA GLU A 460 -12.80 -0.83 12.14
C GLU A 460 -11.66 -1.04 13.14
N GLY A 461 -10.41 -0.84 12.71
CA GLY A 461 -9.23 -1.00 13.57
C GLY A 461 -9.21 -0.03 14.74
N THR A 462 -9.66 1.22 14.52
CA THR A 462 -9.74 2.21 15.59
C THR A 462 -10.89 1.92 16.54
N ALA A 463 -12.08 1.60 16.02
CA ALA A 463 -13.23 1.20 16.83
C ALA A 463 -12.88 -0.02 17.71
N TYR A 464 -12.24 -1.04 17.13
CA TYR A 464 -11.77 -2.22 17.86
C TYR A 464 -10.79 -1.86 18.96
N SER A 465 -9.79 -1.03 18.66
CA SER A 465 -8.79 -0.55 19.63
C SER A 465 -9.45 0.21 20.80
N LEU A 466 -10.59 0.85 20.53
CA LEU A 466 -11.39 1.62 21.49
C LEU A 466 -12.55 0.82 22.11
N ARG A 467 -12.61 -0.51 21.89
CA ARG A 467 -13.69 -1.41 22.37
C ARG A 467 -15.10 -0.99 21.92
N SER A 468 -15.20 -0.44 20.72
CA SER A 468 -16.46 -0.13 20.03
C SER A 468 -16.63 -1.01 18.79
N THR A 469 -17.84 -1.04 18.26
CA THR A 469 -18.11 -1.56 16.91
C THR A 469 -18.15 -0.41 15.91
N PRO A 470 -17.88 -0.65 14.61
CA PRO A 470 -17.97 0.38 13.57
C PRO A 470 -19.33 1.08 13.54
N SER A 471 -20.44 0.34 13.69
CA SER A 471 -21.80 0.90 13.70
C SER A 471 -22.01 1.85 14.87
N LYS A 472 -21.64 1.43 16.09
CA LYS A 472 -21.75 2.29 17.29
C LYS A 472 -20.84 3.52 17.19
N PHE A 473 -19.67 3.34 16.56
CA PHE A 473 -18.71 4.42 16.33
C PHE A 473 -19.30 5.49 15.39
N SER A 474 -19.96 5.06 14.30
CA SER A 474 -20.69 5.95 13.38
C SER A 474 -21.81 6.72 14.08
N GLU A 475 -22.63 6.06 14.89
CA GLU A 475 -23.74 6.70 15.60
C GLU A 475 -23.28 7.72 16.63
N VAL A 476 -22.21 7.43 17.37
CA VAL A 476 -21.63 8.33 18.37
C VAL A 476 -20.98 9.55 17.71
N ALA A 477 -20.39 9.40 16.51
CA ALA A 477 -19.82 10.51 15.75
C ALA A 477 -20.86 11.61 15.43
N LEU A 478 -22.13 11.24 15.21
CA LEU A 478 -23.20 12.22 14.90
C LEU A 478 -23.48 13.21 16.04
N LYS A 479 -23.03 12.88 17.27
CA LYS A 479 -23.24 13.68 18.48
C LYS A 479 -22.05 14.58 18.82
N ALA A 480 -21.01 14.58 17.99
CA ALA A 480 -19.79 15.34 18.23
C ALA A 480 -20.04 16.85 18.21
N THR A 481 -19.51 17.56 19.21
CA THR A 481 -19.65 19.01 19.35
C THR A 481 -18.36 19.76 19.01
N ALA A 482 -17.21 19.09 19.10
CA ALA A 482 -15.91 19.64 18.73
C ALA A 482 -14.99 18.55 18.14
N PRO A 483 -15.33 18.01 16.94
CA PRO A 483 -14.53 16.96 16.31
C PRO A 483 -13.06 17.32 16.17
N ILE A 484 -12.19 16.34 16.30
CA ILE A 484 -10.74 16.54 16.25
C ILE A 484 -10.25 16.51 14.80
N ASP A 485 -9.43 17.48 14.43
CA ASP A 485 -8.74 17.46 13.14
C ASP A 485 -7.51 16.54 13.19
N LEU A 486 -7.69 15.31 12.72
CA LEU A 486 -6.60 14.36 12.57
C LEU A 486 -5.71 14.68 11.34
N GLY A 487 -6.22 15.49 10.41
CA GLY A 487 -5.59 15.87 9.14
C GLY A 487 -5.48 14.72 8.13
N THR A 488 -4.86 15.01 6.98
CA THR A 488 -4.61 14.06 5.91
C THR A 488 -3.29 13.32 6.12
N LYS A 489 -3.29 12.26 6.95
CA LYS A 489 -2.08 11.51 7.31
C LYS A 489 -2.26 9.99 7.13
N CYS A 490 -1.14 9.26 7.15
CA CYS A 490 -1.17 7.79 7.12
C CYS A 490 -1.83 7.27 8.41
N THR A 491 -2.52 6.12 8.32
CA THR A 491 -3.18 5.41 9.44
C THR A 491 -2.30 5.32 10.68
N VAL A 492 -1.00 5.09 10.52
CA VAL A 492 -0.04 5.01 11.63
C VAL A 492 0.06 6.35 12.37
N PHE A 493 0.26 7.46 11.65
CA PHE A 493 0.31 8.80 12.25
C PHE A 493 -1.04 9.24 12.81
N MET A 494 -2.14 8.84 12.15
CA MET A 494 -3.48 9.12 12.65
C MET A 494 -3.76 8.37 13.94
N THR A 495 -3.34 7.11 14.06
CA THR A 495 -3.46 6.33 15.30
C THR A 495 -2.66 6.97 16.44
N SER A 496 -1.49 7.55 16.13
CA SER A 496 -0.72 8.36 17.09
C SER A 496 -1.48 9.63 17.51
N ARG A 497 -2.13 10.32 16.57
CA ARG A 497 -2.98 11.49 16.89
C ARG A 497 -4.24 11.13 17.66
N VAL A 498 -4.89 10.01 17.35
CA VAL A 498 -6.03 9.49 18.12
C VAL A 498 -5.59 9.21 19.55
N ARG A 499 -4.40 8.65 19.74
CA ARG A 499 -3.83 8.46 21.08
C ARG A 499 -3.61 9.78 21.80
N HIS A 500 -3.02 10.75 21.13
CA HIS A 500 -2.82 12.09 21.69
C HIS A 500 -4.16 12.73 22.10
N ALA A 501 -5.16 12.67 21.22
CA ALA A 501 -6.53 13.10 21.50
C ALA A 501 -7.13 12.43 22.73
N GLN A 502 -6.89 11.12 22.93
CA GLN A 502 -7.34 10.44 24.14
C GLN A 502 -6.57 10.88 25.38
N LYS A 503 -5.25 11.09 25.27
CA LYS A 503 -4.43 11.59 26.38
C LYS A 503 -4.93 12.93 26.91
N ILE A 504 -5.32 13.84 26.00
CA ILE A 504 -5.88 15.15 26.36
C ILE A 504 -7.36 15.10 26.76
N GLY A 505 -7.97 13.90 26.83
CA GLY A 505 -9.33 13.71 27.33
C GLY A 505 -10.45 13.94 26.33
N ALA A 506 -10.17 13.93 25.02
CA ALA A 506 -11.20 14.14 24.00
C ALA A 506 -12.28 13.05 24.02
N SER A 507 -13.53 13.47 23.77
CA SER A 507 -14.68 12.57 23.81
C SER A 507 -14.63 11.54 22.68
N MET A 508 -15.25 10.37 22.91
CA MET A 508 -15.39 9.33 21.88
C MET A 508 -16.12 9.86 20.63
N SER A 509 -17.10 10.75 20.80
CA SER A 509 -17.82 11.39 19.70
C SER A 509 -16.91 12.28 18.86
N ASP A 510 -16.06 13.10 19.49
CA ASP A 510 -15.18 14.01 18.77
C ASP A 510 -14.06 13.27 18.01
N ILE A 511 -13.54 12.20 18.61
CA ILE A 511 -12.59 11.29 17.95
C ILE A 511 -13.27 10.59 16.77
N ALA A 512 -14.47 10.05 16.95
CA ALA A 512 -15.18 9.31 15.92
C ALA A 512 -15.56 10.19 14.72
N ALA A 513 -16.01 11.42 14.97
CA ALA A 513 -16.28 12.40 13.92
C ALA A 513 -14.98 12.85 13.22
N GLY A 514 -13.89 13.06 13.97
CA GLY A 514 -12.58 13.38 13.42
C GLY A 514 -12.05 12.29 12.47
N ILE A 515 -12.27 11.01 12.81
CA ILE A 515 -11.94 9.88 11.95
C ILE A 515 -12.80 9.86 10.69
N ALA A 516 -14.11 10.14 10.80
CA ALA A 516 -14.98 10.22 9.63
C ALA A 516 -14.52 11.30 8.63
N TYR A 517 -14.17 12.50 9.12
CA TYR A 517 -13.54 13.54 8.30
C TYR A 517 -12.23 13.06 7.67
N SER A 518 -11.34 12.48 8.48
CA SER A 518 -10.01 12.10 8.03
C SER A 518 -10.03 10.97 6.99
N VAL A 519 -10.94 9.99 7.11
CA VAL A 519 -11.14 8.95 6.09
C VAL A 519 -11.48 9.58 4.74
N VAL A 520 -12.41 10.53 4.71
CA VAL A 520 -12.80 11.18 3.46
C VAL A 520 -11.72 12.12 2.93
N GLN A 521 -11.06 12.90 3.79
CA GLN A 521 -9.93 13.74 3.38
C GLN A 521 -8.79 12.92 2.77
N ASN A 522 -8.47 11.78 3.37
CA ASN A 522 -7.46 10.87 2.83
C ASN A 522 -7.92 10.22 1.53
N ALA A 523 -9.18 9.81 1.41
CA ALA A 523 -9.74 9.31 0.16
C ALA A 523 -9.59 10.35 -0.96
N LEU A 524 -10.14 11.55 -0.79
CA LEU A 524 -10.16 12.60 -1.81
C LEU A 524 -8.77 13.16 -2.14
N PHE A 525 -8.01 13.61 -1.14
CA PHE A 525 -6.84 14.44 -1.39
C PHE A 525 -5.52 13.66 -1.44
N ARG A 526 -5.46 12.49 -0.81
CA ARG A 526 -4.21 11.71 -0.72
C ARG A 526 -4.21 10.48 -1.61
N ILE A 527 -5.33 9.77 -1.65
CA ILE A 527 -5.45 8.53 -2.40
C ILE A 527 -5.83 8.84 -3.84
N ILE A 528 -6.94 9.56 -4.04
CA ILE A 528 -7.37 10.00 -5.36
C ILE A 528 -6.45 11.12 -5.88
N GLY A 529 -5.89 11.93 -4.98
CA GLY A 529 -4.99 13.03 -5.36
C GLY A 529 -5.73 14.21 -5.98
N MET A 530 -7.01 14.39 -5.63
CA MET A 530 -7.83 15.46 -6.20
C MET A 530 -7.31 16.84 -5.81
N SER A 531 -6.93 17.63 -6.81
CA SER A 531 -6.63 19.05 -6.67
C SER A 531 -7.85 19.93 -6.94
N ASN A 532 -8.83 19.42 -7.69
CA ASN A 532 -10.06 20.11 -8.04
C ASN A 532 -11.27 19.19 -7.82
N ILE A 533 -12.14 19.56 -6.87
CA ILE A 533 -13.37 18.83 -6.52
C ILE A 533 -14.38 18.82 -7.67
N ASP A 534 -14.42 19.87 -8.49
CA ASP A 534 -15.40 19.99 -9.58
C ASP A 534 -15.19 18.95 -10.69
N SER A 535 -14.04 18.25 -10.72
CA SER A 535 -13.81 17.17 -11.69
C SER A 535 -14.73 15.96 -11.47
N MET A 536 -15.39 15.83 -10.32
CA MET A 536 -16.40 14.78 -10.09
C MET A 536 -17.71 15.03 -10.84
N GLY A 537 -17.93 16.24 -11.35
CA GLY A 537 -19.22 16.66 -11.89
C GLY A 537 -20.29 16.81 -10.80
N ASP A 538 -21.55 16.83 -11.21
CA ASP A 538 -22.69 17.09 -10.32
C ASP A 538 -23.51 15.83 -9.97
N HIS A 539 -23.27 14.72 -10.67
CA HIS A 539 -23.98 13.46 -10.49
C HIS A 539 -23.08 12.43 -9.82
N ILE A 540 -22.92 12.60 -8.50
CA ILE A 540 -21.99 11.80 -7.68
C ILE A 540 -22.75 10.68 -6.96
N VAL A 541 -22.36 9.43 -7.21
CA VAL A 541 -22.88 8.26 -6.51
C VAL A 541 -21.82 7.72 -5.55
N VAL A 542 -22.14 7.66 -4.26
CA VAL A 542 -21.26 7.08 -3.24
C VAL A 542 -21.78 5.72 -2.78
N GLN A 543 -20.87 4.75 -2.67
CA GLN A 543 -21.19 3.35 -2.40
C GLN A 543 -20.11 2.64 -1.58
N GLY A 544 -20.35 1.39 -1.20
CA GLY A 544 -19.47 0.61 -0.34
C GLY A 544 -19.92 0.61 1.12
N GLY A 545 -19.42 -0.37 1.86
CA GLY A 545 -19.80 -0.59 3.26
C GLY A 545 -19.54 0.61 4.16
N THR A 546 -18.51 1.41 3.87
CA THR A 546 -18.15 2.58 4.67
C THR A 546 -19.19 3.70 4.57
N PHE A 547 -19.84 3.87 3.42
CA PHE A 547 -20.89 4.89 3.23
C PHE A 547 -22.24 4.52 3.86
N MET A 548 -22.38 3.30 4.42
CA MET A 548 -23.47 3.00 5.35
C MET A 548 -23.38 3.88 6.62
N SER A 549 -22.20 4.40 6.94
CA SER A 549 -21.99 5.38 8.00
C SER A 549 -22.50 6.77 7.60
N ASN A 550 -23.56 7.24 8.25
CA ASN A 550 -24.05 8.61 8.07
C ASN A 550 -23.00 9.66 8.43
N ALA A 551 -22.09 9.34 9.36
CA ALA A 551 -20.99 10.23 9.72
C ALA A 551 -20.00 10.43 8.57
N VAL A 552 -19.64 9.34 7.86
CA VAL A 552 -18.75 9.41 6.70
C VAL A 552 -19.44 10.09 5.53
N LEU A 553 -20.70 9.74 5.25
CA LEU A 553 -21.50 10.37 4.21
C LEU A 553 -21.60 11.89 4.42
N ARG A 554 -21.88 12.32 5.65
CA ARG A 554 -21.95 13.76 5.97
C ARG A 554 -20.59 14.44 5.88
N ALA A 555 -19.53 13.79 6.35
CA ALA A 555 -18.17 14.30 6.20
C ALA A 555 -17.83 14.53 4.72
N PHE A 556 -18.25 13.61 3.83
CA PHE A 556 -18.08 13.76 2.39
C PHE A 556 -18.79 14.99 1.83
N GLU A 557 -20.07 15.19 2.12
CA GLU A 557 -20.81 16.37 1.65
C GLU A 557 -20.18 17.68 2.14
N LEU A 558 -19.66 17.70 3.38
CA LEU A 558 -19.03 18.89 3.95
C LEU A 558 -17.64 19.18 3.36
N ILE A 559 -16.84 18.15 3.07
CA ILE A 559 -15.52 18.31 2.47
C ILE A 559 -15.62 18.65 0.98
N SER A 560 -16.50 17.96 0.25
CA SER A 560 -16.71 18.19 -1.18
C SER A 560 -17.55 19.44 -1.47
N GLY A 561 -18.39 19.89 -0.54
CA GLY A 561 -19.37 20.94 -0.79
C GLY A 561 -20.46 20.53 -1.79
N LYS A 562 -20.57 19.23 -2.11
CA LYS A 562 -21.55 18.67 -3.06
C LYS A 562 -22.53 17.77 -2.31
N GLU A 563 -23.79 17.82 -2.70
CA GLU A 563 -24.75 16.77 -2.32
C GLU A 563 -24.54 15.54 -3.20
N VAL A 564 -24.71 14.36 -2.62
CA VAL A 564 -24.44 13.09 -3.31
C VAL A 564 -25.60 12.12 -3.21
N ILE A 565 -25.63 11.16 -4.11
CA ILE A 565 -26.56 10.04 -4.11
C ILE A 565 -25.91 8.87 -3.38
N ARG A 566 -26.52 8.42 -2.28
CA ARG A 566 -26.16 7.14 -1.65
C ARG A 566 -27.34 6.16 -1.78
N PRO A 567 -27.23 5.12 -2.61
CA PRO A 567 -28.23 4.06 -2.66
C PRO A 567 -28.46 3.41 -1.29
N GLY A 568 -29.71 3.07 -0.97
CA GLY A 568 -30.04 2.39 0.30
C GLY A 568 -29.29 1.06 0.51
N CYS A 569 -28.85 0.43 -0.57
CA CYS A 569 -28.01 -0.77 -0.58
C CYS A 569 -26.55 -0.50 -0.93
N ALA A 570 -25.97 0.66 -0.57
CA ALA A 570 -24.60 1.05 -0.92
C ALA A 570 -23.55 -0.07 -0.75
N HIS A 571 -23.67 -0.93 0.26
CA HIS A 571 -22.78 -2.07 0.53
C HIS A 571 -22.91 -3.27 -0.44
N LEU A 572 -24.00 -3.36 -1.21
CA LEU A 572 -24.31 -4.47 -2.14
C LEU A 572 -24.02 -4.14 -3.60
N MET A 573 -23.52 -2.94 -3.90
CA MET A 573 -23.51 -2.43 -5.27
C MET A 573 -22.66 -3.25 -6.25
N GLY A 574 -21.57 -3.89 -5.79
CA GLY A 574 -20.80 -4.82 -6.62
C GLY A 574 -21.62 -6.04 -7.04
N ALA A 575 -22.30 -6.68 -6.08
CA ALA A 575 -23.17 -7.82 -6.35
C ALA A 575 -24.40 -7.43 -7.18
N LEU A 576 -25.02 -6.29 -6.90
CA LEU A 576 -26.13 -5.76 -7.69
C LEU A 576 -25.72 -5.47 -9.13
N GLY A 577 -24.55 -4.84 -9.31
CA GLY A 577 -23.96 -4.58 -10.62
C GLY A 577 -23.70 -5.86 -11.41
N ALA A 578 -23.14 -6.88 -10.76
CA ALA A 578 -22.95 -8.19 -11.37
C ALA A 578 -24.29 -8.82 -11.79
N ALA A 579 -25.34 -8.71 -10.97
CA ALA A 579 -26.67 -9.22 -11.31
C ALA A 579 -27.31 -8.47 -12.50
N LEU A 580 -27.10 -7.15 -12.60
CA LEU A 580 -27.54 -6.34 -13.74
C LEU A 580 -26.77 -6.65 -15.03
N VAL A 581 -25.48 -6.98 -14.91
CA VAL A 581 -24.66 -7.47 -16.03
C VAL A 581 -25.14 -8.85 -16.47
N ALA A 582 -25.43 -9.76 -15.53
CA ALA A 582 -26.02 -11.07 -15.82
C ALA A 582 -27.32 -10.92 -16.63
N ARG A 583 -28.20 -10.01 -16.21
CA ARG A 583 -29.43 -9.67 -16.93
C ARG A 583 -29.18 -9.17 -18.35
N SER A 584 -28.22 -8.26 -18.51
CA SER A 584 -27.90 -7.66 -19.82
C SER A 584 -27.31 -8.70 -20.77
N ARG A 585 -26.42 -9.56 -20.28
CA ARG A 585 -25.83 -10.67 -21.05
C ARG A 585 -26.89 -11.66 -21.51
N ALA A 586 -27.76 -12.11 -20.61
CA ALA A 586 -28.88 -12.99 -20.96
C ALA A 586 -29.77 -12.40 -22.07
N LYS A 587 -30.14 -11.12 -21.97
CA LYS A 587 -30.94 -10.42 -23.00
C LYS A 587 -30.19 -10.30 -24.34
N SER A 588 -28.88 -10.03 -24.32
CA SER A 588 -28.08 -9.91 -25.55
C SER A 588 -27.94 -11.23 -26.32
N THR A 589 -27.78 -12.35 -25.60
CA THR A 589 -27.70 -13.69 -26.19
C THR A 589 -29.00 -14.07 -26.91
N ILE A 590 -30.15 -13.73 -26.32
CA ILE A 590 -31.47 -13.97 -26.92
C ILE A 590 -31.64 -13.19 -28.24
N ALA A 591 -30.99 -12.02 -28.37
CA ALA A 591 -31.11 -11.17 -29.54
C ALA A 591 -30.14 -11.53 -30.68
N SER A 592 -28.94 -12.07 -30.39
CA SER A 592 -27.88 -12.24 -31.40
C SER A 592 -27.75 -13.63 -32.03
N ASN A 593 -28.37 -14.70 -31.50
CA ASN A 593 -28.23 -16.08 -32.02
C ASN A 593 -26.74 -16.54 -32.19
N GLU A 594 -25.81 -15.91 -31.46
CA GLU A 594 -24.38 -16.22 -31.48
C GLU A 594 -24.01 -16.94 -30.17
N ASP A 595 -23.33 -18.07 -30.26
CA ASP A 595 -22.75 -18.81 -29.12
C ASP A 595 -21.58 -18.01 -28.50
N LYS A 596 -21.91 -16.98 -27.72
CA LYS A 596 -20.95 -16.28 -26.84
C LYS A 596 -20.89 -16.99 -25.47
N GLU A 597 -19.81 -16.82 -24.72
CA GLU A 597 -19.68 -17.38 -23.36
C GLU A 597 -20.93 -17.07 -22.51
N GLY A 598 -21.60 -18.13 -22.03
CA GLY A 598 -22.87 -18.01 -21.28
C GLY A 598 -24.15 -18.19 -22.11
N ALA A 599 -24.05 -18.65 -23.37
CA ALA A 599 -25.20 -18.89 -24.25
C ALA A 599 -25.98 -20.19 -23.94
N HIS A 600 -26.56 -20.28 -22.74
CA HIS A 600 -27.51 -21.33 -22.40
C HIS A 600 -28.83 -20.73 -21.93
N GLY A 601 -29.96 -21.33 -22.30
CA GLY A 601 -31.30 -20.90 -21.89
C GLY A 601 -31.61 -21.11 -20.39
N SER A 602 -30.59 -21.40 -19.58
CA SER A 602 -30.63 -21.54 -18.12
C SER A 602 -29.19 -21.54 -17.57
N SER A 603 -28.97 -20.90 -16.42
CA SER A 603 -27.65 -20.80 -15.75
C SER A 603 -27.02 -22.17 -15.43
N GLN A 604 -25.69 -22.24 -15.48
CA GLN A 604 -24.86 -23.36 -15.02
C GLN A 604 -24.57 -23.34 -13.51
N LEU A 605 -25.13 -22.36 -12.78
CA LEU A 605 -24.92 -22.22 -11.34
C LEU A 605 -25.40 -23.48 -10.61
N LEU A 606 -24.52 -24.06 -9.79
CA LEU A 606 -24.80 -25.34 -9.13
C LEU A 606 -26.02 -25.24 -8.20
N SER A 607 -26.86 -26.28 -8.25
CA SER A 607 -27.98 -26.44 -7.33
C SER A 607 -27.51 -26.75 -5.90
N ALA A 608 -28.38 -26.54 -4.91
CA ALA A 608 -28.06 -26.87 -3.51
C ALA A 608 -27.57 -28.32 -3.30
N LYS A 609 -28.11 -29.28 -4.08
CA LYS A 609 -27.70 -30.70 -4.02
C LYS A 609 -26.30 -30.93 -4.61
N GLU A 610 -25.98 -30.28 -5.71
CA GLU A 610 -24.66 -30.39 -6.34
C GLU A 610 -23.59 -29.72 -5.50
N ILE A 611 -23.91 -28.58 -4.86
CA ILE A 611 -23.03 -27.92 -3.89
C ILE A 611 -22.64 -28.90 -2.78
N ASP A 612 -23.58 -29.67 -2.23
CA ASP A 612 -23.30 -30.66 -1.17
C ASP A 612 -22.41 -31.83 -1.62
N GLN A 613 -22.30 -32.07 -2.94
CA GLN A 613 -21.48 -33.15 -3.50
C GLN A 613 -20.04 -32.71 -3.82
N ILE A 614 -19.72 -31.41 -3.74
CA ILE A 614 -18.37 -30.89 -3.99
C ILE A 614 -17.40 -31.50 -2.97
N LYS A 615 -16.43 -32.27 -3.46
CA LYS A 615 -15.34 -32.84 -2.65
C LYS A 615 -14.07 -32.08 -2.91
N LEU A 616 -13.59 -31.36 -1.90
CA LEU A 616 -12.38 -30.57 -2.00
C LEU A 616 -11.15 -31.46 -1.79
N LYS A 617 -10.35 -31.62 -2.85
CA LYS A 617 -9.01 -32.19 -2.76
C LYS A 617 -7.99 -31.13 -3.12
N ARG A 618 -7.13 -30.77 -2.15
CA ARG A 618 -6.06 -29.79 -2.34
C ARG A 618 -4.74 -30.54 -2.55
N THR A 619 -4.01 -30.19 -3.59
CA THR A 619 -2.69 -30.71 -3.88
C THR A 619 -1.73 -29.58 -4.19
N SER A 620 -0.58 -29.55 -3.52
CA SER A 620 0.50 -28.64 -3.85
C SER A 620 1.33 -29.22 -4.99
N ALA A 621 1.65 -28.38 -5.97
CA ALA A 621 2.46 -28.74 -7.12
C ALA A 621 3.39 -27.58 -7.50
N THR A 622 4.38 -27.87 -8.35
CA THR A 622 5.27 -26.87 -8.93
C THR A 622 4.90 -26.70 -10.40
N CYS A 623 4.60 -25.47 -10.82
CA CYS A 623 4.19 -25.18 -12.19
C CYS A 623 5.34 -25.36 -13.19
N PRO A 624 5.25 -26.26 -14.17
CA PRO A 624 6.33 -26.50 -15.14
C PRO A 624 6.40 -25.47 -16.27
N GLY A 625 5.46 -24.51 -16.31
CA GLY A 625 5.26 -23.63 -17.48
C GLY A 625 6.34 -22.59 -17.77
N CYS A 626 7.26 -22.34 -16.84
CA CYS A 626 8.42 -21.50 -17.05
C CYS A 626 9.46 -21.69 -15.95
N GLN A 627 10.61 -21.01 -16.07
CA GLN A 627 11.69 -21.02 -15.09
C GLN A 627 11.30 -20.46 -13.71
N ASN A 628 10.12 -19.83 -13.56
CA ASN A 628 9.62 -19.36 -12.27
C ASN A 628 9.17 -20.50 -11.36
N SER A 629 8.86 -21.69 -11.91
CA SER A 629 8.52 -22.89 -11.13
C SER A 629 7.54 -22.60 -9.98
N CYS A 630 6.47 -21.85 -10.25
CA CYS A 630 5.58 -21.34 -9.19
C CYS A 630 5.11 -22.47 -8.29
N ALA A 631 5.20 -22.30 -6.96
CA ALA A 631 4.51 -23.16 -6.02
C ALA A 631 3.01 -22.89 -6.14
N VAL A 632 2.27 -23.83 -6.72
CA VAL A 632 0.83 -23.72 -6.94
C VAL A 632 0.05 -24.68 -6.06
N THR A 633 -1.14 -24.26 -5.66
CA THR A 633 -2.14 -25.11 -5.04
C THR A 633 -3.20 -25.42 -6.09
N VAL A 634 -3.33 -26.69 -6.45
CA VAL A 634 -4.41 -27.18 -7.31
C VAL A 634 -5.55 -27.65 -6.40
N ILE A 635 -6.71 -27.05 -6.57
CA ILE A 635 -7.95 -27.38 -5.86
C ILE A 635 -8.84 -28.14 -6.85
N ASP A 636 -9.03 -29.43 -6.63
CA ASP A 636 -9.99 -30.26 -7.37
C ASP A 636 -11.32 -30.26 -6.62
N PHE A 637 -12.41 -29.94 -7.31
CA PHE A 637 -13.77 -29.86 -6.77
C PHE A 637 -14.57 -31.16 -6.96
N GLY A 638 -14.00 -32.14 -7.68
CA GLY A 638 -14.74 -33.27 -8.25
C GLY A 638 -15.36 -32.91 -9.61
N ASN A 639 -15.90 -33.91 -10.31
CA ASN A 639 -16.57 -33.76 -11.62
C ASN A 639 -15.68 -33.16 -12.74
N GLY A 640 -14.36 -33.20 -12.57
CA GLY A 640 -13.37 -32.70 -13.52
C GLY A 640 -13.26 -31.18 -13.58
N ARG A 641 -13.72 -30.44 -12.56
CA ARG A 641 -13.44 -29.01 -12.39
C ARG A 641 -12.29 -28.84 -11.41
N SER A 642 -11.29 -28.02 -11.77
CA SER A 642 -10.20 -27.65 -10.89
C SER A 642 -9.94 -26.15 -10.93
N TYR A 643 -9.30 -25.64 -9.88
CA TYR A 643 -8.80 -24.27 -9.81
C TYR A 643 -7.34 -24.30 -9.38
N VAL A 644 -6.53 -23.45 -9.99
CA VAL A 644 -5.11 -23.33 -9.69
C VAL A 644 -4.90 -21.99 -9.02
N SER A 645 -4.18 -22.01 -7.90
CA SER A 645 -3.89 -20.84 -7.09
C SER A 645 -2.39 -20.77 -6.78
N GLY A 646 -1.85 -19.58 -6.47
CA GLY A 646 -0.43 -19.36 -6.22
C GLY A 646 0.44 -19.22 -7.48
N ASN A 647 -0.17 -19.25 -8.66
CA ASN A 647 0.48 -18.99 -9.94
C ASN A 647 0.61 -17.50 -10.23
N ARG A 648 1.74 -17.09 -10.83
CA ARG A 648 1.96 -15.70 -11.27
C ARG A 648 1.33 -15.38 -12.63
N CYS A 649 1.24 -16.39 -13.50
CA CYS A 649 0.68 -16.27 -14.84
C CYS A 649 -0.42 -17.29 -15.12
N GLU A 650 -1.16 -17.06 -16.20
CA GLU A 650 -2.25 -17.93 -16.64
C GLU A 650 -1.77 -19.27 -17.22
N ARG A 651 -0.48 -19.40 -17.54
CA ARG A 651 0.09 -20.66 -18.05
C ARG A 651 -0.15 -21.81 -17.08
N ALA A 652 -0.18 -21.55 -15.77
CA ALA A 652 -0.45 -22.60 -14.79
C ALA A 652 -1.82 -23.25 -15.00
N TYR A 653 -2.84 -22.49 -15.41
CA TYR A 653 -4.14 -23.05 -15.77
C TYR A 653 -4.00 -23.99 -16.98
N GLN A 654 -3.16 -23.67 -17.97
CA GLN A 654 -2.94 -24.57 -19.12
C GLN A 654 -2.31 -25.92 -18.76
N TYR A 655 -1.54 -26.00 -17.66
CA TYR A 655 -0.91 -27.24 -17.21
C TYR A 655 -1.76 -28.06 -16.24
N PHE A 656 -2.65 -27.41 -15.47
CA PHE A 656 -3.37 -28.05 -14.35
C PHE A 656 -4.90 -27.95 -14.43
N ASP A 657 -5.46 -27.15 -15.33
CA ASP A 657 -6.88 -27.11 -15.64
C ASP A 657 -7.14 -27.98 -16.90
N ILE A 658 -7.98 -29.00 -16.73
CA ILE A 658 -8.16 -30.08 -17.72
C ILE A 658 -9.35 -29.81 -18.66
N LYS A 659 -10.15 -28.75 -18.43
CA LYS A 659 -11.43 -28.58 -19.17
C LYS A 659 -11.62 -27.30 -20.00
N ASN A 660 -10.71 -26.33 -20.00
CA ASN A 660 -10.84 -25.13 -20.84
C ASN A 660 -10.08 -25.20 -22.17
N ASN A 661 -9.94 -26.39 -22.76
CA ASN A 661 -9.15 -26.60 -23.99
C ASN A 661 -10.00 -27.06 -25.19
N ASP A 662 -11.29 -26.81 -25.18
CA ASP A 662 -12.17 -27.00 -26.34
C ASP A 662 -12.51 -25.63 -26.97
N GLY A 663 -11.89 -25.32 -28.10
CA GLY A 663 -12.41 -24.31 -29.05
C GLY A 663 -11.44 -23.19 -29.46
N GLU A 664 -10.94 -23.31 -30.69
CA GLU A 664 -10.22 -22.30 -31.49
C GLU A 664 -8.80 -21.91 -31.07
N LYS A 665 -7.84 -22.16 -31.97
CA LYS A 665 -6.52 -21.52 -31.94
C LYS A 665 -6.71 -20.02 -32.15
N LYS A 666 -6.96 -19.25 -31.08
CA LYS A 666 -6.87 -17.79 -31.13
C LYS A 666 -5.49 -17.41 -31.63
N GLU A 667 -5.45 -16.58 -32.66
CA GLU A 667 -4.20 -16.07 -33.21
C GLU A 667 -3.52 -15.20 -32.13
N ILE A 668 -2.28 -15.56 -31.77
CA ILE A 668 -1.57 -14.95 -30.65
C ILE A 668 -1.08 -13.56 -31.07
N PRO A 669 -1.51 -12.46 -30.40
CA PRO A 669 -1.09 -11.11 -30.75
C PRO A 669 0.45 -10.97 -30.69
N PRO A 670 1.11 -10.21 -31.59
CA PRO A 670 2.55 -10.02 -31.53
C PRO A 670 3.00 -9.30 -30.25
N ASN A 671 4.06 -9.80 -29.58
CA ASN A 671 4.67 -9.15 -28.41
C ASN A 671 6.15 -8.80 -28.69
N ALA A 672 6.43 -7.50 -28.87
CA ALA A 672 7.77 -6.98 -29.15
C ALA A 672 8.67 -6.95 -27.89
N ILE A 673 8.10 -6.85 -26.69
CA ILE A 673 8.84 -6.86 -25.43
C ILE A 673 9.37 -8.27 -25.12
N ALA A 674 8.54 -9.30 -25.29
CA ALA A 674 8.97 -10.70 -25.19
C ALA A 674 10.07 -11.03 -26.21
N LEU A 675 9.97 -10.51 -27.44
CA LEU A 675 11.04 -10.62 -28.43
C LEU A 675 12.34 -9.97 -27.92
N LYS A 676 12.26 -8.74 -27.38
CA LYS A 676 13.40 -8.01 -26.83
C LYS A 676 14.07 -8.77 -25.69
N GLN A 677 13.30 -9.28 -24.73
CA GLN A 677 13.81 -10.13 -23.65
C GLN A 677 14.49 -11.41 -24.19
N LYS A 678 13.88 -12.07 -25.19
CA LYS A 678 14.47 -13.26 -25.82
C LYS A 678 15.80 -12.96 -26.51
N LEU A 679 15.95 -11.79 -27.14
CA LEU A 679 17.20 -11.36 -27.75
C LEU A 679 18.27 -11.10 -26.68
N LEU A 680 17.92 -10.42 -25.58
CA LEU A 680 18.84 -10.13 -24.47
C LEU A 680 19.30 -11.39 -23.73
N LYS A 681 18.47 -12.43 -23.63
CA LYS A 681 18.85 -13.74 -23.06
C LYS A 681 19.99 -14.44 -23.79
N ARG A 682 20.37 -14.01 -25.00
CA ARG A 682 21.50 -14.60 -25.74
C ARG A 682 22.86 -14.24 -25.14
N TYR A 683 22.92 -13.16 -24.37
CA TYR A 683 24.16 -12.66 -23.76
C TYR A 683 24.31 -13.11 -22.29
N THR A 684 23.46 -14.02 -21.80
CA THR A 684 23.54 -14.52 -20.42
C THR A 684 24.48 -15.70 -20.32
N SER A 685 25.32 -15.72 -19.30
CA SER A 685 26.19 -16.85 -18.99
C SER A 685 25.41 -17.87 -18.15
N THR A 686 25.53 -19.17 -18.46
CA THR A 686 25.08 -20.24 -17.55
C THR A 686 25.97 -20.22 -16.29
N PRO A 687 25.40 -20.38 -15.07
CA PRO A 687 26.21 -20.61 -13.87
C PRO A 687 27.16 -21.78 -14.09
N LEU A 688 28.32 -21.74 -13.43
CA LEU A 688 29.36 -22.77 -13.50
C LEU A 688 28.87 -24.11 -12.93
N ASP A 689 28.11 -24.86 -13.71
CA ASP A 689 27.99 -26.31 -13.62
C ASP A 689 27.87 -26.82 -15.07
N GLU A 690 28.72 -27.78 -15.45
CA GLU A 690 28.76 -28.49 -16.73
C GLU A 690 29.57 -27.93 -17.93
N GLN A 691 30.73 -27.27 -17.74
CA GLN A 691 31.81 -27.38 -18.76
C GLN A 691 33.22 -27.46 -18.13
N PRO A 692 33.74 -28.67 -17.87
CA PRO A 692 35.17 -28.90 -17.73
C PRO A 692 35.76 -29.06 -19.14
N ASP A 693 36.36 -27.99 -19.67
CA ASP A 693 37.37 -27.97 -20.75
C ASP A 693 37.20 -26.76 -21.68
N ALA A 694 37.67 -25.60 -21.23
CA ALA A 694 38.12 -24.54 -22.13
C ALA A 694 39.41 -23.95 -21.53
N GLY A 695 40.51 -24.11 -22.26
CA GLY A 695 41.87 -23.86 -21.79
C GLY A 695 42.11 -22.47 -21.20
N ALA A 696 43.06 -22.42 -20.26
CA ALA A 696 43.70 -21.23 -19.69
C ALA A 696 42.88 -19.93 -19.77
N LYS A 697 41.78 -19.85 -19.00
CA LYS A 697 41.02 -18.60 -18.87
C LYS A 697 41.90 -17.53 -18.21
N SER A 698 41.87 -16.32 -18.76
CA SER A 698 42.47 -15.11 -18.19
C SER A 698 42.13 -14.98 -16.69
N ALA A 699 43.08 -14.50 -15.88
CA ALA A 699 42.87 -14.24 -14.45
C ALA A 699 41.78 -13.18 -14.18
N THR A 700 41.39 -12.41 -15.21
CA THR A 700 40.42 -11.33 -15.14
C THR A 700 39.09 -11.75 -15.78
N ARG A 701 38.08 -12.02 -14.94
CA ARG A 701 36.69 -12.21 -15.38
C ARG A 701 35.89 -10.94 -15.10
N ILE A 702 35.24 -10.41 -16.14
CA ILE A 702 34.49 -9.16 -16.09
C ILE A 702 32.99 -9.44 -15.99
N GLY A 703 32.38 -9.03 -14.89
CA GLY A 703 30.94 -9.02 -14.72
C GLY A 703 30.30 -7.78 -15.34
N ILE A 704 29.37 -7.95 -16.27
CA ILE A 704 28.55 -6.82 -16.76
C ILE A 704 27.40 -6.62 -15.79
N MET A 705 27.34 -5.44 -15.18
CA MET A 705 26.25 -5.05 -14.29
C MET A 705 24.95 -4.86 -15.10
N ASN A 706 24.22 -5.93 -15.41
CA ASN A 706 22.98 -5.89 -16.22
C ASN A 706 21.78 -5.34 -15.41
N THR A 707 21.83 -4.06 -15.05
CA THR A 707 20.77 -3.31 -14.35
C THR A 707 20.74 -1.85 -14.84
N LEU A 708 19.64 -1.14 -14.60
CA LEU A 708 19.51 0.26 -14.99
C LEU A 708 19.72 0.49 -16.52
N ASN A 709 20.72 1.28 -16.93
CA ASN A 709 20.88 1.61 -18.35
C ASN A 709 21.51 0.48 -19.17
N THR A 710 22.33 -0.36 -18.54
CA THR A 710 23.12 -1.38 -19.24
C THR A 710 22.24 -2.52 -19.76
N THR A 711 21.01 -2.69 -19.23
CA THR A 711 20.07 -3.73 -19.70
C THR A 711 19.80 -3.64 -21.20
N ASP A 712 19.65 -2.43 -21.73
CA ASP A 712 19.39 -2.20 -23.15
C ASP A 712 20.69 -2.02 -23.97
N GLN A 713 21.81 -1.80 -23.28
CA GLN A 713 23.14 -1.66 -23.86
C GLN A 713 23.94 -2.97 -23.82
N LEU A 714 23.32 -4.05 -23.33
CA LEU A 714 23.96 -5.34 -23.13
C LEU A 714 24.56 -5.90 -24.43
N PRO A 715 23.89 -5.81 -25.61
CA PRO A 715 24.48 -6.24 -26.88
C PRO A 715 25.79 -5.53 -27.21
N PHE A 716 25.86 -4.22 -26.97
CA PHE A 716 27.08 -3.43 -27.16
C PHE A 716 28.18 -3.86 -26.20
N TRP A 717 27.92 -3.84 -24.89
CA TRP A 717 28.96 -4.08 -23.88
C TRP A 717 29.49 -5.51 -23.91
N HIS A 718 28.60 -6.49 -24.09
CA HIS A 718 29.01 -7.88 -24.22
C HIS A 718 29.90 -8.07 -25.45
N THR A 719 29.44 -7.62 -26.62
CA THR A 719 30.21 -7.76 -27.87
C THR A 719 31.55 -7.05 -27.80
N LEU A 720 31.60 -5.81 -27.29
CA LEU A 720 32.86 -5.07 -27.15
C LEU A 720 33.87 -5.84 -26.31
N LEU A 721 33.48 -6.34 -25.13
CA LEU A 721 34.40 -7.06 -24.25
C LEU A 721 34.82 -8.41 -24.82
N THR A 722 33.91 -9.15 -25.47
CA THR A 722 34.21 -10.45 -26.08
C THR A 722 35.12 -10.32 -27.30
N GLU A 723 34.90 -9.34 -28.18
CA GLU A 723 35.77 -9.06 -29.34
C GLU A 723 37.17 -8.64 -28.92
N LEU A 724 37.30 -8.02 -27.75
CA LEU A 724 38.59 -7.70 -27.12
C LEU A 724 39.26 -8.91 -26.42
N GLY A 725 38.64 -10.09 -26.46
CA GLY A 725 39.19 -11.33 -25.91
C GLY A 725 39.07 -11.48 -24.38
N LEU A 726 38.19 -10.71 -23.73
CA LEU A 726 38.01 -10.74 -22.27
C LEU A 726 36.99 -11.83 -21.86
N ASP A 727 37.19 -12.46 -20.69
CA ASP A 727 36.20 -13.41 -20.11
C ASP A 727 35.04 -12.63 -19.50
N VAL A 728 33.84 -12.77 -20.05
CA VAL A 728 32.66 -11.98 -19.68
C VAL A 728 31.64 -12.87 -18.98
N VAL A 729 31.12 -12.40 -17.84
CA VAL A 729 29.99 -13.01 -17.16
C VAL A 729 28.82 -12.04 -17.04
N VAL A 730 27.63 -12.53 -17.39
CA VAL A 730 26.38 -11.78 -17.25
C VAL A 730 25.37 -12.64 -16.52
N VAL A 731 24.96 -12.19 -15.36
CA VAL A 731 23.87 -12.81 -14.58
C VAL A 731 22.55 -12.14 -14.94
N HIS A 732 21.49 -12.92 -15.10
CA HIS A 732 20.11 -12.44 -15.26
C HIS A 732 19.35 -12.62 -13.94
N SER A 733 18.39 -11.75 -13.63
CA SER A 733 17.36 -12.05 -12.63
C SER A 733 16.62 -13.35 -12.99
N SER A 734 16.63 -14.34 -12.12
CA SER A 734 15.51 -15.28 -11.98
C SER A 734 14.56 -14.83 -10.87
N PRO A 735 13.28 -15.22 -10.92
CA PRO A 735 12.32 -14.98 -9.84
C PRO A 735 12.77 -15.55 -8.48
N GLU A 736 13.50 -16.67 -8.48
CA GLU A 736 14.09 -17.27 -7.28
C GLU A 736 15.31 -16.46 -6.76
N ASP A 737 16.05 -15.79 -7.64
CA ASP A 737 17.22 -14.97 -7.26
C ASP A 737 16.82 -13.73 -6.46
N THR A 738 15.64 -13.17 -6.73
CA THR A 738 15.13 -11.94 -6.10
C THR A 738 14.61 -12.19 -4.69
N ALA A 739 14.04 -13.38 -4.43
CA ALA A 739 13.44 -13.73 -3.14
C ALA A 739 14.40 -14.48 -2.19
N THR A 740 15.36 -15.25 -2.71
CA THR A 740 16.01 -16.32 -1.93
C THR A 740 17.54 -16.31 -1.95
N ARG A 741 18.20 -15.88 -3.04
CA ARG A 741 19.67 -16.08 -3.17
C ARG A 741 20.54 -14.95 -2.63
N ASN A 742 20.13 -13.68 -2.67
CA ASN A 742 21.02 -12.58 -2.29
C ASN A 742 20.54 -11.73 -1.10
N ARG A 743 20.29 -12.38 0.05
CA ARG A 743 20.18 -11.71 1.35
C ARG A 743 21.42 -10.84 1.67
N THR A 744 22.60 -11.25 1.21
CA THR A 744 23.87 -10.53 1.40
C THR A 744 23.87 -9.14 0.74
N GLY A 745 23.22 -8.99 -0.43
CA GLY A 745 23.13 -7.71 -1.13
C GLY A 745 22.26 -6.68 -0.40
N LEU A 746 21.22 -7.13 0.31
CA LEU A 746 20.32 -6.24 1.06
C LEU A 746 21.05 -5.47 2.16
N GLU A 747 22.05 -6.10 2.81
CA GLU A 747 22.82 -5.46 3.87
C GLU A 747 23.63 -4.27 3.35
N THR A 748 23.94 -4.20 2.05
CA THR A 748 24.77 -3.14 1.44
C THR A 748 23.98 -1.93 0.95
N ILE A 749 22.65 -1.94 1.07
CA ILE A 749 21.80 -0.86 0.56
C ILE A 749 21.95 0.37 1.49
N PRO A 750 22.36 1.53 0.96
CA PRO A 750 22.66 2.71 1.78
C PRO A 750 21.42 3.45 2.27
N SER A 751 20.26 3.21 1.65
CA SER A 751 18.99 3.85 2.04
C SER A 751 17.79 2.98 1.68
N GLU A 752 16.83 2.86 2.61
CA GLU A 752 15.55 2.19 2.37
C GLU A 752 14.72 2.88 1.27
N SER A 753 14.85 4.20 1.14
CA SER A 753 14.02 5.03 0.26
C SER A 753 14.43 5.00 -1.21
N VAL A 754 15.51 4.30 -1.56
CA VAL A 754 15.95 4.17 -2.95
C VAL A 754 14.96 3.31 -3.74
N CYS A 755 14.77 3.59 -5.03
CA CYS A 755 13.85 2.84 -5.88
C CYS A 755 14.30 1.37 -6.05
N PHE A 756 13.34 0.47 -6.29
CA PHE A 756 13.62 -0.97 -6.40
C PHE A 756 14.66 -1.35 -7.48
N PRO A 757 14.69 -0.73 -8.68
CA PRO A 757 15.75 -0.96 -9.66
C PRO A 757 17.17 -0.72 -9.12
N ALA A 758 17.34 0.22 -8.19
CA ALA A 758 18.64 0.50 -7.56
C ALA A 758 19.00 -0.58 -6.52
N LYS A 759 18.02 -1.04 -5.75
CA LYS A 759 18.18 -2.17 -4.81
C LYS A 759 18.61 -3.44 -5.55
N LEU A 760 18.03 -3.69 -6.73
CA LEU A 760 18.39 -4.82 -7.60
C LEU A 760 19.86 -4.82 -8.02
N SER A 761 20.49 -3.64 -8.19
CA SER A 761 21.91 -3.54 -8.52
C SER A 761 22.82 -4.11 -7.42
N HIS A 762 22.43 -4.01 -6.14
CA HIS A 762 23.17 -4.64 -5.05
C HIS A 762 23.09 -6.16 -5.14
N SER A 763 21.88 -6.72 -5.27
CA SER A 763 21.71 -8.17 -5.44
C SER A 763 22.41 -8.71 -6.68
N ARG A 764 22.46 -7.93 -7.77
CA ARG A 764 23.17 -8.32 -9.00
C ARG A 764 24.69 -8.30 -8.83
N LEU A 765 25.24 -7.34 -8.09
CA LEU A 765 26.66 -7.28 -7.78
C LEU A 765 27.14 -8.57 -7.10
N PHE A 766 26.44 -8.99 -6.04
CA PHE A 766 26.80 -10.21 -5.32
C PHE A 766 26.69 -11.46 -6.20
N ALA A 767 25.65 -11.56 -7.05
CA ALA A 767 25.54 -12.68 -7.99
C ALA A 767 26.72 -12.74 -8.98
N LEU A 768 27.23 -11.59 -9.43
CA LEU A 768 28.42 -11.53 -10.30
C LEU A 768 29.68 -11.96 -9.55
N LEU A 769 29.84 -11.55 -8.29
CA LEU A 769 30.96 -11.96 -7.44
C LEU A 769 30.94 -13.48 -7.18
N GLU A 770 29.77 -14.04 -6.88
CA GLU A 770 29.58 -15.50 -6.72
C GLU A 770 29.88 -16.26 -8.02
N ALA A 771 29.60 -15.67 -9.18
CA ALA A 771 29.96 -16.21 -10.49
C ALA A 771 31.46 -16.05 -10.85
N GLY A 772 32.27 -15.53 -9.91
CA GLY A 772 33.72 -15.38 -10.03
C GLY A 772 34.17 -14.12 -10.77
N ALA A 773 33.33 -13.10 -10.90
CA ALA A 773 33.76 -11.81 -11.47
C ALA A 773 34.79 -11.14 -10.55
N THR A 774 35.95 -10.80 -11.11
CA THR A 774 36.99 -10.03 -10.41
C THR A 774 36.91 -8.54 -10.73
N HIS A 775 36.25 -8.19 -11.83
CA HIS A 775 35.98 -6.80 -12.22
C HIS A 775 34.50 -6.63 -12.59
N ILE A 776 33.96 -5.43 -12.39
CA ILE A 776 32.55 -5.11 -12.65
C ILE A 776 32.45 -3.90 -13.58
N LEU A 777 31.83 -4.08 -14.74
CA LEU A 777 31.52 -3.00 -15.68
C LEU A 777 30.18 -2.35 -15.31
N MET A 778 30.22 -1.07 -14.93
CA MET A 778 29.05 -0.24 -14.69
C MET A 778 29.33 1.22 -15.12
N PRO A 779 28.89 1.62 -16.33
CA PRO A 779 29.12 2.98 -16.82
C PRO A 779 28.46 4.06 -15.96
N LYS A 780 29.12 5.23 -15.90
CA LYS A 780 28.56 6.47 -15.36
C LYS A 780 28.09 7.36 -16.49
N TYR A 781 27.11 8.22 -16.21
CA TYR A 781 26.57 9.15 -17.20
C TYR A 781 26.57 10.57 -16.69
N VAL A 782 26.82 11.54 -17.57
CA VAL A 782 26.71 12.97 -17.23
C VAL A 782 25.27 13.29 -16.81
N ARG A 783 25.13 13.76 -15.57
CA ARG A 783 23.85 13.91 -14.88
C ARG A 783 22.91 14.95 -15.51
N GLY A 784 23.34 16.20 -15.66
CA GLY A 784 22.43 17.29 -16.09
C GLY A 784 21.14 17.33 -15.25
N ARG A 785 19.96 17.35 -15.90
CA ARG A 785 18.63 17.20 -15.25
C ARG A 785 18.09 15.76 -15.27
N ARG A 786 18.95 14.75 -15.39
CA ARG A 786 18.59 13.32 -15.43
C ARG A 786 18.58 12.71 -14.02
N CYS A 787 18.00 11.52 -13.90
CA CYS A 787 17.89 10.79 -12.63
C CYS A 787 19.27 10.38 -12.09
N PRO A 788 19.62 10.70 -10.82
CA PRO A 788 20.92 10.38 -10.24
C PRO A 788 21.16 8.87 -10.14
N VAL A 789 20.14 8.07 -9.83
CA VAL A 789 20.24 6.60 -9.80
C VAL A 789 20.67 6.06 -11.17
N ARG A 790 20.17 6.63 -12.28
CA ARG A 790 20.59 6.20 -13.61
C ARG A 790 22.00 6.64 -13.98
N CYS A 791 22.53 7.68 -13.36
CA CYS A 791 23.76 8.33 -13.81
C CYS A 791 24.98 7.97 -12.96
N GLU A 792 24.82 7.85 -11.64
CA GLU A 792 25.92 7.89 -10.67
C GLU A 792 25.83 6.76 -9.62
N TYR A 793 24.88 5.82 -9.71
CA TYR A 793 24.61 4.83 -8.65
C TYR A 793 25.76 3.86 -8.35
N VAL A 794 26.72 3.70 -9.27
CA VAL A 794 27.92 2.90 -9.01
C VAL A 794 28.72 3.43 -7.82
N ASP A 795 28.71 4.74 -7.56
CA ASP A 795 29.42 5.31 -6.39
C ASP A 795 28.78 4.84 -5.08
N ALA A 796 27.45 4.86 -5.01
CA ALA A 796 26.70 4.36 -3.86
C ALA A 796 26.90 2.84 -3.65
N LEU A 797 27.07 2.07 -4.73
CA LEU A 797 27.42 0.65 -4.66
C LEU A 797 28.82 0.44 -4.08
N CYS A 798 29.83 1.19 -4.57
CA CYS A 798 31.20 1.12 -4.07
C CYS A 798 31.30 1.47 -2.58
N ASP A 799 30.64 2.55 -2.16
CA ASP A 799 30.60 2.96 -0.75
C ASP A 799 29.94 1.87 0.11
N GLY A 800 28.80 1.32 -0.36
CA GLY A 800 28.05 0.29 0.35
C GLY A 800 28.81 -1.02 0.56
N ILE A 801 29.62 -1.46 -0.42
CA ILE A 801 30.42 -2.69 -0.27
C ILE A 801 31.69 -2.48 0.56
N SER A 802 32.19 -1.25 0.66
CA SER A 802 33.43 -0.96 1.39
C SER A 802 33.34 -1.24 2.89
N ALA A 803 32.12 -1.29 3.42
CA ALA A 803 31.82 -1.66 4.80
C ALA A 803 31.84 -3.19 5.06
N PHE A 804 32.08 -4.01 4.03
CA PHE A 804 32.04 -5.47 4.12
C PHE A 804 33.42 -6.08 3.83
N ASP A 805 33.76 -7.15 4.56
CA ASP A 805 35.01 -7.92 4.38
C ASP A 805 34.91 -8.86 3.16
N ILE A 806 34.59 -8.28 2.02
CA ILE A 806 34.56 -8.95 0.72
C ILE A 806 35.72 -8.42 -0.13
N ASN A 807 36.38 -9.31 -0.88
CA ASN A 807 37.37 -8.90 -1.87
C ASN A 807 36.70 -7.94 -2.86
N GLN A 808 37.05 -6.65 -2.79
CA GLN A 808 36.42 -5.65 -3.64
C GLN A 808 36.80 -5.90 -5.10
N PRO A 809 35.82 -5.99 -6.01
CA PRO A 809 36.12 -6.12 -7.43
C PRO A 809 36.70 -4.82 -7.97
N GLY A 810 37.50 -4.91 -9.03
CA GLY A 810 37.88 -3.72 -9.80
C GLY A 810 36.67 -3.16 -10.55
N PHE A 811 36.34 -1.88 -10.38
CA PHE A 811 35.22 -1.27 -11.11
C PHE A 811 35.68 -0.61 -12.41
N ILE A 812 35.02 -0.95 -13.51
CA ILE A 812 35.22 -0.36 -14.83
C ILE A 812 34.04 0.62 -15.05
N THR A 813 34.30 1.92 -14.91
CA THR A 813 33.23 2.95 -14.90
C THR A 813 33.49 4.06 -15.91
N PRO A 814 33.37 3.79 -17.23
CA PRO A 814 33.50 4.83 -18.24
C PRO A 814 32.45 5.92 -18.01
N LYS A 815 32.85 7.19 -18.16
CA LYS A 815 31.98 8.35 -17.95
C LYS A 815 31.48 8.85 -19.30
N LEU A 816 30.22 8.57 -19.59
CA LEU A 816 29.60 8.83 -20.89
C LEU A 816 28.70 10.07 -20.85
N SER A 817 28.74 10.87 -21.91
CA SER A 817 27.86 12.02 -22.11
C SER A 817 26.49 11.58 -22.65
N MET A 818 26.47 10.56 -23.49
CA MET A 818 25.27 9.98 -24.10
C MET A 818 24.71 8.82 -23.29
N MET A 819 23.38 8.70 -23.24
CA MET A 819 22.69 7.63 -22.50
C MET A 819 22.44 6.39 -23.36
N THR A 820 22.55 6.51 -24.67
CA THR A 820 22.39 5.40 -25.61
C THR A 820 23.71 5.16 -26.34
N MET A 821 24.05 3.89 -26.58
CA MET A 821 25.32 3.56 -27.23
C MET A 821 25.37 3.98 -28.69
N LEU A 822 24.21 4.09 -29.35
CA LEU A 822 24.13 4.59 -30.73
C LEU A 822 24.38 6.10 -30.83
N GLU A 823 23.98 6.89 -29.84
CA GLU A 823 24.35 8.31 -29.78
C GLU A 823 25.84 8.48 -29.42
N ALA A 824 26.36 7.62 -28.54
CA ALA A 824 27.76 7.63 -28.13
C ALA A 824 28.73 7.36 -29.29
N GLU A 825 28.30 6.66 -30.35
CA GLU A 825 29.07 6.45 -31.59
C GLU A 825 29.57 7.76 -32.21
N SER A 826 28.81 8.85 -32.04
CA SER A 826 29.16 10.16 -32.57
C SER A 826 29.94 11.04 -31.58
N SER A 827 30.30 10.54 -30.39
CA SER A 827 31.07 11.29 -29.38
C SER A 827 32.49 10.73 -29.23
N PRO A 828 33.50 11.45 -29.76
CA PRO A 828 34.91 11.08 -29.56
C PRO A 828 35.30 11.02 -28.07
N GLU A 829 34.70 11.84 -27.22
CA GLU A 829 34.93 11.87 -25.78
C GLU A 829 34.44 10.59 -25.10
N ASP A 830 33.26 10.09 -25.48
CA ASP A 830 32.71 8.84 -24.94
C ASP A 830 33.60 7.65 -25.37
N CYS A 831 34.00 7.58 -26.65
CA CYS A 831 34.92 6.54 -27.16
C CYS A 831 36.27 6.54 -26.42
N LYS A 832 36.83 7.74 -26.20
CA LYS A 832 38.06 7.90 -25.42
C LYS A 832 37.88 7.43 -23.98
N SER A 833 36.78 7.80 -23.32
CA SER A 833 36.51 7.35 -21.95
C SER A 833 36.39 5.84 -21.83
N ILE A 834 35.83 5.16 -22.84
CA ILE A 834 35.75 3.70 -22.88
C ILE A 834 37.16 3.09 -23.01
N PHE A 835 37.97 3.59 -23.94
CA PHE A 835 39.35 3.14 -24.12
C PHE A 835 40.18 3.29 -22.84
N ASP A 836 40.15 4.47 -22.23
CA ASP A 836 40.94 4.79 -21.04
C ASP A 836 40.57 3.90 -19.84
N CYS A 837 39.33 3.40 -19.76
CA CYS A 837 38.89 2.48 -18.70
C CYS A 837 39.21 1.01 -18.97
N LEU A 838 39.30 0.60 -20.25
CA LEU A 838 39.56 -0.80 -20.63
C LEU A 838 41.04 -1.10 -20.83
N ALA A 839 41.83 -0.13 -21.28
CA ALA A 839 43.27 -0.30 -21.50
C ALA A 839 44.04 -0.86 -20.29
N PRO A 840 43.73 -0.48 -19.02
CA PRO A 840 44.41 -1.03 -17.85
C PRO A 840 44.17 -2.52 -17.58
N LEU A 841 43.21 -3.16 -18.27
CA LEU A 841 42.91 -4.59 -18.11
C LEU A 841 43.86 -5.48 -18.92
N PHE A 842 44.67 -4.88 -19.80
CA PHE A 842 45.62 -5.58 -20.68
C PHE A 842 47.04 -5.48 -20.11
N SER A 843 47.84 -6.52 -20.31
CA SER A 843 49.23 -6.54 -19.82
C SER A 843 50.14 -5.60 -20.63
N GLU A 844 51.25 -5.17 -20.04
CA GLU A 844 52.25 -4.36 -20.74
C GLU A 844 52.86 -5.07 -21.95
N ASP A 845 52.93 -6.42 -21.91
CA ASP A 845 53.42 -7.25 -23.02
C ASP A 845 52.41 -7.41 -24.17
N ALA A 846 51.13 -7.11 -23.93
CA ALA A 846 50.05 -7.19 -24.92
C ALA A 846 49.02 -6.06 -24.71
N PRO A 847 49.43 -4.78 -24.88
CA PRO A 847 48.56 -3.64 -24.61
C PRO A 847 47.43 -3.54 -25.63
N LEU A 848 46.30 -2.97 -25.20
CA LEU A 848 45.17 -2.69 -26.08
C LEU A 848 45.56 -1.69 -27.17
N SER A 849 45.66 -2.15 -28.42
CA SER A 849 45.94 -1.27 -29.56
C SER A 849 44.70 -0.44 -29.93
N ARG A 850 44.91 0.78 -30.44
CA ARG A 850 43.79 1.62 -30.88
C ARG A 850 43.05 1.02 -32.07
N GLU A 851 43.77 0.32 -32.94
CA GLU A 851 43.21 -0.33 -34.12
C GLU A 851 42.30 -1.50 -33.74
N SER A 852 42.75 -2.37 -32.81
CA SER A 852 41.92 -3.48 -32.33
C SER A 852 40.70 -2.98 -31.55
N PHE A 853 40.87 -1.95 -30.73
CA PHE A 853 39.78 -1.31 -30.02
C PHE A 853 38.74 -0.69 -30.96
N GLN A 854 39.17 0.05 -31.98
CA GLN A 854 38.28 0.66 -32.95
C GLN A 854 37.49 -0.40 -33.74
N ALA A 855 38.16 -1.49 -34.15
CA ALA A 855 37.48 -2.61 -34.82
C ALA A 855 36.44 -3.27 -33.90
N ALA A 856 36.78 -3.52 -32.64
CA ALA A 856 35.84 -4.08 -31.66
C ALA A 856 34.64 -3.13 -31.38
N LEU A 857 34.87 -1.82 -31.32
CA LEU A 857 33.81 -0.81 -31.20
C LEU A 857 32.85 -0.83 -32.40
N GLU A 858 33.37 -0.88 -33.61
CA GLU A 858 32.55 -0.96 -34.84
C GLU A 858 31.67 -2.21 -34.85
N THR A 859 32.21 -3.35 -34.45
CA THR A 859 31.45 -4.59 -34.28
C THR A 859 30.38 -4.45 -33.19
N ALA A 860 30.71 -3.87 -32.04
CA ALA A 860 29.77 -3.65 -30.94
C ALA A 860 28.60 -2.71 -31.32
N TRP A 861 28.86 -1.63 -32.06
CA TRP A 861 27.78 -0.77 -32.58
C TRP A 861 26.96 -1.44 -33.68
N ALA A 862 27.60 -2.23 -34.56
CA ALA A 862 26.88 -3.03 -35.55
C ALA A 862 25.91 -4.01 -34.88
N GLU A 863 26.33 -4.67 -33.79
CA GLU A 863 25.48 -5.57 -33.02
C GLU A 863 24.33 -4.82 -32.32
N GLN A 864 24.60 -3.66 -31.70
CA GLN A 864 23.55 -2.82 -31.10
C GLN A 864 22.52 -2.36 -32.14
N ARG A 865 22.97 -1.98 -33.35
CA ARG A 865 22.08 -1.63 -34.47
C ARG A 865 21.24 -2.82 -34.93
N SER A 866 21.86 -4.00 -35.04
CA SER A 866 21.17 -5.25 -35.40
C SER A 866 20.06 -5.58 -34.39
N PHE A 867 20.38 -5.51 -33.09
CA PHE A 867 19.42 -5.68 -32.01
C PHE A 867 18.24 -4.70 -32.12
N HIS A 868 18.50 -3.38 -32.24
CA HIS A 868 17.43 -2.39 -32.41
C HIS A 868 16.60 -2.63 -33.68
N ALA A 869 17.22 -3.04 -34.80
CA ALA A 869 16.52 -3.35 -36.04
C ALA A 869 15.58 -4.56 -35.89
N MET A 870 15.96 -5.59 -35.13
CA MET A 870 15.11 -6.74 -34.84
C MET A 870 13.91 -6.35 -33.96
N VAL A 871 14.14 -5.55 -32.91
CA VAL A 871 13.06 -5.07 -32.03
C VAL A 871 12.10 -4.16 -32.82
N LYS A 872 12.63 -3.28 -33.68
CA LYS A 872 11.82 -2.45 -34.59
C LYS A 872 10.91 -3.29 -35.50
N LYS A 873 11.42 -4.38 -36.09
CA LYS A 873 10.58 -5.32 -36.87
C LYS A 873 9.48 -5.94 -36.01
N GLY A 874 9.76 -6.25 -34.75
CA GLY A 874 8.74 -6.69 -33.78
C GLY A 874 7.66 -5.63 -33.55
N ASN A 875 8.05 -4.38 -33.35
CA ASN A 875 7.13 -3.25 -33.23
C ASN A 875 6.28 -3.06 -34.49
N ASP A 876 6.87 -3.10 -35.68
CA ASP A 876 6.15 -2.94 -36.94
C ASP A 876 5.07 -4.02 -37.11
N ARG A 877 5.35 -5.26 -36.69
CA ARG A 877 4.35 -6.35 -36.66
C ARG A 877 3.23 -6.09 -35.66
N ALA A 878 3.57 -5.69 -34.43
CA ALA A 878 2.58 -5.37 -33.40
C ALA A 878 1.69 -4.18 -33.78
N LEU A 879 2.26 -3.13 -34.37
CA LEU A 879 1.52 -1.98 -34.88
C LEU A 879 0.63 -2.36 -36.08
N THR A 880 1.09 -3.24 -36.96
CA THR A 880 0.27 -3.72 -38.09
C THR A 880 -0.91 -4.55 -37.59
N TRP A 881 -0.70 -5.42 -36.59
CA TRP A 881 -1.77 -6.18 -35.93
C TRP A 881 -2.87 -5.27 -35.38
N SER A 882 -2.48 -4.24 -34.63
CA SER A 882 -3.42 -3.31 -34.01
C SER A 882 -4.28 -2.53 -35.01
N LYS A 883 -3.88 -2.42 -36.29
CA LYS A 883 -4.66 -1.70 -37.31
C LYS A 883 -5.82 -2.52 -37.87
N GLN A 884 -5.87 -3.82 -37.61
CA GLN A 884 -6.97 -4.66 -38.07
C GLN A 884 -8.24 -4.34 -37.26
N PRO A 885 -9.44 -4.37 -37.86
CA PRO A 885 -10.69 -4.10 -37.14
C PRO A 885 -10.86 -5.03 -35.92
N GLY A 886 -11.21 -4.47 -34.76
CA GLY A 886 -11.36 -5.20 -33.49
C GLY A 886 -10.04 -5.57 -32.78
N ASN A 887 -8.89 -5.27 -33.38
CA ASN A 887 -7.58 -5.49 -32.74
C ASN A 887 -7.07 -4.21 -32.09
N HIS A 888 -6.42 -4.36 -30.94
CA HIS A 888 -5.79 -3.24 -30.22
C HIS A 888 -4.32 -3.51 -29.94
N GLY A 889 -3.56 -2.44 -29.76
CA GLY A 889 -2.15 -2.48 -29.37
C GLY A 889 -1.91 -1.74 -28.06
N ALA A 890 -1.02 -2.26 -27.23
CA ALA A 890 -0.56 -1.68 -25.98
C ALA A 890 0.92 -1.28 -26.10
N ILE A 891 1.24 -0.01 -25.80
CA ILE A 891 2.61 0.50 -25.76
C ILE A 891 3.05 0.58 -24.30
N ILE A 892 4.01 -0.26 -23.90
CA ILE A 892 4.54 -0.27 -22.52
C ILE A 892 5.61 0.80 -22.40
N VAL A 893 5.30 1.88 -21.68
CA VAL A 893 6.17 3.03 -21.50
C VAL A 893 6.85 2.95 -20.13
N GLY A 894 8.17 2.91 -20.15
CA GLY A 894 8.98 2.83 -18.94
C GLY A 894 10.42 3.27 -19.19
N ARG A 895 11.30 2.85 -18.29
CA ARG A 895 12.75 3.00 -18.44
C ARG A 895 13.32 1.74 -19.10
N PRO A 896 14.51 1.81 -19.71
CA PRO A 896 15.10 0.65 -20.38
C PRO A 896 15.20 -0.60 -19.49
N TYR A 897 15.44 -0.42 -18.18
CA TYR A 897 15.48 -1.52 -17.21
C TYR A 897 14.13 -2.11 -16.84
N HIS A 898 12.99 -1.45 -17.09
CA HIS A 898 11.67 -2.01 -16.74
C HIS A 898 11.34 -3.28 -17.53
N ILE A 899 12.12 -3.65 -18.56
CA ILE A 899 11.99 -4.93 -19.27
C ILE A 899 12.66 -6.10 -18.54
N ASP A 900 13.45 -5.84 -17.49
CA ASP A 900 14.02 -6.91 -16.66
C ASP A 900 12.85 -7.71 -16.04
N PRO A 901 12.82 -9.05 -16.14
CA PRO A 901 11.75 -9.88 -15.60
C PRO A 901 11.49 -9.68 -14.10
N ALA A 902 12.50 -9.25 -13.32
CA ALA A 902 12.30 -8.89 -11.91
C ALA A 902 11.53 -7.58 -11.70
N LEU A 903 11.36 -6.77 -12.74
CA LEU A 903 10.68 -5.47 -12.71
C LEU A 903 9.40 -5.45 -13.54
N LEU A 904 9.39 -6.11 -14.70
CA LEU A 904 8.24 -6.10 -15.63
C LEU A 904 7.04 -6.88 -15.09
N HIS A 905 7.29 -7.87 -14.23
CA HIS A 905 6.27 -8.74 -13.64
C HIS A 905 5.28 -9.34 -14.66
N GLU A 906 5.76 -9.72 -15.85
CA GLU A 906 4.95 -10.38 -16.91
C GLU A 906 3.74 -9.54 -17.41
N ILE A 907 3.78 -8.21 -17.20
CA ILE A 907 2.75 -7.27 -17.69
C ILE A 907 2.50 -7.42 -19.20
N ASP A 908 3.56 -7.67 -19.96
CA ASP A 908 3.49 -7.86 -21.40
C ASP A 908 2.76 -9.14 -21.82
N ASP A 909 3.03 -10.26 -21.14
CA ASP A 909 2.32 -11.52 -21.36
C ASP A 909 0.83 -11.39 -21.00
N MET A 910 0.51 -10.65 -19.94
CA MET A 910 -0.88 -10.39 -19.55
C MET A 910 -1.63 -9.56 -20.59
N LEU A 911 -1.03 -8.49 -21.11
CA LEU A 911 -1.61 -7.71 -22.20
C LEU A 911 -1.87 -8.57 -23.45
N GLN A 912 -0.93 -9.47 -23.78
CA GLN A 912 -1.10 -10.41 -24.89
C GLN A 912 -2.26 -11.38 -24.66
N SER A 913 -2.42 -11.91 -23.44
CA SER A 913 -3.55 -12.79 -23.08
C SER A 913 -4.91 -12.08 -23.15
N LEU A 914 -4.93 -10.76 -22.90
CA LEU A 914 -6.12 -9.91 -23.04
C LEU A 914 -6.39 -9.48 -24.49
N GLY A 915 -5.62 -9.97 -25.47
CA GLY A 915 -5.82 -9.71 -26.90
C GLY A 915 -5.04 -8.53 -27.48
N PHE A 916 -4.20 -7.85 -26.71
CA PHE A 916 -3.40 -6.72 -27.20
C PHE A 916 -2.10 -7.17 -27.88
N SER A 917 -1.75 -6.57 -29.00
CA SER A 917 -0.34 -6.60 -29.44
C SER A 917 0.50 -5.69 -28.56
N VAL A 918 1.74 -6.08 -28.23
CA VAL A 918 2.60 -5.34 -27.30
C VAL A 918 3.77 -4.68 -28.03
N VAL A 919 3.98 -3.39 -27.80
CA VAL A 919 4.95 -2.54 -28.49
C VAL A 919 5.98 -1.96 -27.51
N SER A 920 7.26 -1.98 -27.91
CA SER A 920 8.39 -1.34 -27.20
C SER A 920 8.61 0.11 -27.70
N PRO A 921 8.64 1.13 -26.82
CA PRO A 921 8.67 2.54 -27.26
C PRO A 921 10.04 3.03 -27.75
N LEU A 922 11.15 2.41 -27.32
CA LEU A 922 12.51 2.90 -27.59
C LEU A 922 12.88 2.81 -29.08
N GLU A 923 12.31 1.86 -29.79
CA GLU A 923 12.60 1.56 -31.20
C GLU A 923 11.49 2.08 -32.14
N MET A 924 10.68 3.03 -31.66
CA MET A 924 9.61 3.67 -32.44
C MET A 924 10.06 5.00 -33.04
N ASN A 925 9.50 5.33 -34.21
CA ASN A 925 9.59 6.66 -34.80
C ASN A 925 8.59 7.60 -34.13
N LEU A 926 8.99 8.16 -32.98
CA LEU A 926 8.14 9.06 -32.20
C LEU A 926 8.27 10.54 -32.64
N PRO A 927 7.20 11.34 -32.56
CA PRO A 927 7.24 12.76 -32.90
C PRO A 927 8.15 13.55 -31.95
N GLU A 928 8.65 14.70 -32.40
CA GLU A 928 9.31 15.68 -31.51
C GLU A 928 8.26 16.45 -30.68
N LEU A 929 8.69 16.90 -29.51
CA LEU A 929 7.87 17.73 -28.62
C LEU A 929 8.02 19.21 -29.00
N ASP A 930 6.94 19.97 -28.88
CA ASP A 930 6.92 21.39 -29.23
C ASP A 930 7.66 22.25 -28.18
N SER A 931 7.75 21.75 -26.94
CA SER A 931 8.48 22.35 -25.83
C SER A 931 9.38 21.32 -25.13
N LYS A 932 10.41 21.81 -24.44
CA LYS A 932 11.24 20.96 -23.58
C LYS A 932 10.49 20.73 -22.25
N PRO A 933 10.26 19.47 -21.84
CA PRO A 933 9.62 19.19 -20.56
C PRO A 933 10.51 19.67 -19.40
N GLU A 934 9.89 19.95 -18.27
CA GLU A 934 10.58 20.41 -17.06
C GLU A 934 11.66 19.41 -16.62
N PHE A 935 11.34 18.11 -16.73
CA PHE A 935 12.24 17.00 -16.46
C PHE A 935 12.51 16.17 -17.72
N HIS A 936 13.80 15.92 -18.02
CA HIS A 936 14.21 15.05 -19.14
C HIS A 936 13.62 13.63 -19.07
N ALA A 937 13.27 13.19 -17.86
CA ALA A 937 12.66 11.89 -17.60
C ALA A 937 11.24 11.77 -18.20
N ALA A 938 10.50 12.87 -18.38
CA ALA A 938 9.16 12.88 -18.99
C ALA A 938 9.20 12.72 -20.51
N LYS A 939 10.32 13.14 -21.16
CA LYS A 939 10.42 13.26 -22.62
C LYS A 939 9.97 12.00 -23.39
N PRO A 940 10.42 10.78 -23.08
CA PRO A 940 10.01 9.59 -23.83
C PRO A 940 8.50 9.32 -23.73
N ALA A 941 7.92 9.49 -22.55
CA ALA A 941 6.51 9.20 -22.30
C ALA A 941 5.60 10.21 -23.01
N LEU A 942 5.94 11.51 -22.97
CA LEU A 942 5.20 12.56 -23.68
C LEU A 942 5.24 12.36 -25.21
N ARG A 943 6.36 11.88 -25.75
CA ARG A 943 6.47 11.57 -27.19
C ARG A 943 5.56 10.42 -27.60
N VAL A 944 5.40 9.41 -26.74
CA VAL A 944 4.44 8.31 -26.96
C VAL A 944 3.00 8.82 -26.84
N ALA A 945 2.69 9.63 -25.82
CA ALA A 945 1.37 10.24 -25.66
C ALA A 945 0.96 11.00 -26.93
N LYS A 946 1.84 11.88 -27.44
CA LYS A 946 1.62 12.61 -28.71
C LYS A 946 1.49 11.68 -29.92
N PHE A 947 2.19 10.54 -29.93
CA PHE A 947 2.08 9.55 -31.00
C PHE A 947 0.70 8.86 -31.01
N ILE A 948 0.08 8.61 -29.86
CA ILE A 948 -1.19 7.88 -29.80
C ILE A 948 -2.44 8.75 -29.95
N GLN A 949 -2.37 10.08 -29.77
CA GLN A 949 -3.51 11.01 -29.81
C GLN A 949 -4.54 10.79 -30.93
N ASN A 950 -4.11 10.36 -32.13
CA ASN A 950 -4.97 10.13 -33.30
C ASN A 950 -5.10 8.64 -33.68
N ARG A 951 -4.89 7.73 -32.73
CA ARG A 951 -4.84 6.27 -32.94
C ARG A 951 -5.65 5.57 -31.83
N PRO A 952 -6.99 5.49 -31.95
CA PRO A 952 -7.87 4.96 -30.89
C PRO A 952 -7.64 3.47 -30.59
N ASN A 953 -7.01 2.76 -31.51
CA ASN A 953 -6.62 1.35 -31.38
C ASN A 953 -5.30 1.15 -30.62
N LEU A 954 -4.61 2.21 -30.20
CA LEU A 954 -3.36 2.15 -29.45
C LEU A 954 -3.52 2.75 -28.05
N HIS A 955 -3.10 1.99 -27.05
CA HIS A 955 -3.25 2.33 -25.63
C HIS A 955 -1.88 2.42 -24.95
N MET A 956 -1.67 3.43 -24.12
CA MET A 956 -0.40 3.65 -23.42
C MET A 956 -0.45 3.09 -22.00
N ILE A 957 0.51 2.21 -21.66
CA ILE A 957 0.66 1.61 -20.34
C ILE A 957 1.94 2.16 -19.70
N CYS A 958 1.81 3.04 -18.72
CA CYS A 958 2.95 3.70 -18.05
C CYS A 958 3.41 2.91 -16.83
N LEU A 959 4.68 2.49 -16.79
CA LEU A 959 5.29 1.82 -15.64
C LEU A 959 5.94 2.85 -14.70
N GLU A 960 5.53 2.86 -13.43
CA GLU A 960 6.04 3.73 -12.37
C GLU A 960 6.78 2.90 -11.31
N SER A 961 8.07 3.14 -11.11
CA SER A 961 8.81 2.49 -10.02
C SER A 961 8.49 3.14 -8.67
N PHE A 962 8.07 2.36 -7.67
CA PHE A 962 7.91 2.85 -6.31
C PHE A 962 9.21 3.47 -5.78
N GLY A 963 9.10 4.64 -5.12
CA GLY A 963 10.25 5.41 -4.63
C GLY A 963 10.95 6.26 -5.70
N CYS A 964 10.50 6.22 -6.97
CA CYS A 964 11.06 7.06 -8.03
C CYS A 964 10.45 8.47 -8.00
N THR A 965 11.15 9.45 -7.40
CA THR A 965 10.72 10.86 -7.40
C THR A 965 10.51 11.41 -8.81
N TYR A 966 11.29 10.96 -9.79
CA TYR A 966 11.18 11.44 -11.17
C TYR A 966 9.91 10.94 -11.87
N ASP A 967 9.45 9.72 -11.58
CA ASP A 967 8.20 9.22 -12.17
C ASP A 967 6.99 9.95 -11.55
N ALA A 968 7.01 10.16 -10.23
CA ALA A 968 5.98 10.93 -9.52
C ALA A 968 5.81 12.38 -10.04
N LEU A 969 6.89 12.98 -10.57
CA LEU A 969 6.85 14.32 -11.16
C LEU A 969 6.50 14.32 -12.66
N SER A 970 6.81 13.24 -13.39
CA SER A 970 6.69 13.23 -14.86
C SER A 970 5.39 12.61 -15.39
N LEU A 971 4.78 11.67 -14.66
CA LEU A 971 3.55 11.01 -15.11
C LEU A 971 2.29 11.91 -15.06
N PRO A 972 2.12 12.84 -14.09
CA PRO A 972 0.98 13.76 -14.13
C PRO A 972 0.93 14.61 -15.41
N GLU A 973 2.09 15.02 -15.93
CA GLU A 973 2.19 15.75 -17.21
C GLU A 973 1.71 14.88 -18.39
N VAL A 974 2.06 13.60 -18.39
CA VAL A 974 1.60 12.63 -19.41
C VAL A 974 0.10 12.39 -19.32
N GLN A 975 -0.44 12.23 -18.12
CA GLN A 975 -1.86 12.03 -17.87
C GLN A 975 -2.68 13.22 -18.40
N GLN A 976 -2.23 14.45 -18.17
CA GLN A 976 -2.87 15.64 -18.69
C GLN A 976 -3.00 15.61 -20.22
N VAL A 977 -1.91 15.28 -20.92
CA VAL A 977 -1.89 15.22 -22.40
C VAL A 977 -2.84 14.15 -22.95
N LEU A 978 -2.95 12.99 -22.30
CA LEU A 978 -3.89 11.94 -22.74
C LEU A 978 -5.35 12.35 -22.49
N ASN A 979 -5.62 12.92 -21.31
CA ASN A 979 -6.97 13.37 -20.93
C ASN A 979 -7.53 14.43 -21.88
N GLU A 980 -6.69 15.36 -22.35
CA GLU A 980 -7.07 16.38 -23.34
C GLU A 980 -7.53 15.77 -24.68
N THR A 981 -7.08 14.55 -25.00
CA THR A 981 -7.42 13.83 -26.23
C THR A 981 -8.45 12.71 -26.05
N GLY A 982 -8.99 12.56 -24.83
CA GLY A 982 -9.96 11.51 -24.49
C GLY A 982 -9.39 10.09 -24.50
N GLN A 983 -8.06 9.93 -24.46
CA GLN A 983 -7.42 8.62 -24.37
C GLN A 983 -7.24 8.18 -22.92
N PHE A 984 -7.32 6.86 -22.70
CA PHE A 984 -7.13 6.27 -21.38
C PHE A 984 -5.69 6.42 -20.88
N PHE A 985 -5.53 6.98 -19.69
CA PHE A 985 -4.27 6.92 -18.96
C PHE A 985 -4.24 5.66 -18.10
N THR A 986 -3.30 4.74 -18.38
CA THR A 986 -3.09 3.55 -17.56
C THR A 986 -1.71 3.59 -16.91
N GLY A 987 -1.64 4.07 -15.66
CA GLY A 987 -0.44 4.00 -14.84
C GLY A 987 -0.39 2.71 -14.02
N LEU A 988 0.73 1.98 -14.08
CA LEU A 988 0.99 0.77 -13.31
C LEU A 988 2.18 1.01 -12.39
N LYS A 989 1.92 1.02 -11.09
CA LYS A 989 2.97 1.13 -10.07
C LYS A 989 3.59 -0.24 -9.81
N ILE A 990 4.88 -0.34 -10.07
CA ILE A 990 5.70 -1.53 -9.84
C ILE A 990 6.60 -1.30 -8.61
N ASP A 991 6.65 -2.27 -7.71
CA ASP A 991 7.51 -2.27 -6.52
C ASP A 991 8.25 -3.62 -6.44
N GLU A 992 9.00 -3.81 -5.36
CA GLU A 992 9.62 -5.08 -4.94
C GLU A 992 8.60 -6.21 -4.73
N ILE A 993 7.32 -5.87 -4.58
CA ILE A 993 6.22 -6.81 -4.34
C ILE A 993 5.81 -7.44 -5.67
N ALA A 994 5.76 -8.77 -5.71
CA ALA A 994 5.46 -9.56 -6.90
C ALA A 994 3.97 -9.92 -7.08
N ASP A 995 3.07 -9.37 -6.25
CA ASP A 995 1.63 -9.56 -6.41
C ASP A 995 1.13 -8.74 -7.61
N MET A 996 0.43 -9.43 -8.51
CA MET A 996 -0.08 -8.93 -9.77
C MET A 996 -1.58 -8.67 -9.75
N ALA A 997 -2.27 -8.88 -8.61
CA ALA A 997 -3.71 -8.72 -8.52
C ALA A 997 -4.17 -7.32 -8.94
N HIS A 998 -3.58 -6.25 -8.39
CA HIS A 998 -3.94 -4.86 -8.73
C HIS A 998 -3.64 -4.50 -10.18
N ILE A 999 -2.51 -4.96 -10.71
CA ILE A 999 -2.14 -4.77 -12.12
C ILE A 999 -3.13 -5.50 -13.03
N ARG A 1000 -3.50 -6.73 -12.68
CA ARG A 1000 -4.47 -7.54 -13.43
C ARG A 1000 -5.83 -6.86 -13.47
N ILE A 1001 -6.32 -6.36 -12.34
CA ILE A 1001 -7.60 -5.64 -12.28
C ILE A 1001 -7.57 -4.40 -13.20
N ARG A 1002 -6.49 -3.61 -13.18
CA ARG A 1002 -6.36 -2.42 -14.04
C ARG A 1002 -6.33 -2.78 -15.52
N LEU A 1003 -5.55 -3.79 -15.91
CA LEU A 1003 -5.44 -4.23 -17.30
C LEU A 1003 -6.74 -4.88 -17.81
N ARG A 1004 -7.43 -5.67 -16.97
CA ARG A 1004 -8.76 -6.22 -17.29
C ARG A 1004 -9.82 -5.12 -17.40
N THR A 1005 -9.81 -4.13 -16.50
CA THR A 1005 -10.71 -2.96 -16.58
C THR A 1005 -10.52 -2.24 -17.91
N LEU A 1006 -9.27 -1.98 -18.31
CA LEU A 1006 -8.95 -1.37 -19.59
C LEU A 1006 -9.50 -2.20 -20.76
N ALA A 1007 -9.20 -3.51 -20.77
CA ALA A 1007 -9.64 -4.44 -21.81
C ALA A 1007 -11.18 -4.48 -21.91
N GLU A 1008 -11.88 -4.75 -20.82
CA GLU A 1008 -13.35 -4.84 -20.80
C GLU A 1008 -14.00 -3.51 -21.20
N THR A 1009 -13.48 -2.37 -20.75
CA THR A 1009 -14.01 -1.05 -21.13
C THR A 1009 -13.90 -0.82 -22.65
N ILE A 1010 -12.76 -1.17 -23.24
CA ILE A 1010 -12.54 -1.06 -24.69
C ILE A 1010 -13.50 -1.98 -25.45
N PHE A 1011 -13.54 -3.27 -25.09
CA PHE A 1011 -14.36 -4.26 -25.81
C PHE A 1011 -15.87 -4.07 -25.61
N LEU A 1012 -16.32 -3.54 -24.46
CA LEU A 1012 -17.72 -3.18 -24.22
C LEU A 1012 -18.16 -1.99 -25.08
N SER A 1013 -17.27 -1.03 -25.32
CA SER A 1013 -17.56 0.13 -26.18
C SER A 1013 -17.81 -0.27 -27.64
N GLU A 1014 -17.24 -1.40 -28.07
CA GLU A 1014 -17.40 -1.93 -29.43
C GLU A 1014 -18.62 -2.85 -29.58
N SER A 1015 -19.12 -3.44 -28.49
CA SER A 1015 -20.26 -4.37 -28.49
C SER A 1015 -21.60 -3.70 -28.21
N ASN A 1016 -21.63 -2.50 -27.63
CA ASN A 1016 -22.85 -1.74 -27.39
C ASN A 1016 -23.15 -0.76 -28.53
N THR A 1017 -24.24 -1.03 -29.26
CA THR A 1017 -25.09 0.06 -29.75
C THR A 1017 -25.70 0.72 -28.51
N PRO A 1018 -25.71 2.06 -28.35
CA PRO A 1018 -26.27 2.69 -27.16
C PRO A 1018 -27.70 2.20 -26.95
N ILE A 1019 -27.92 1.44 -25.89
CA ILE A 1019 -29.26 1.08 -25.45
C ILE A 1019 -29.87 2.38 -24.98
N ASP A 1020 -30.90 2.83 -25.69
CA ASP A 1020 -31.68 4.00 -25.30
C ASP A 1020 -32.47 3.66 -24.03
N ILE A 1021 -31.85 3.93 -22.88
CA ILE A 1021 -32.46 3.74 -21.55
C ILE A 1021 -33.63 4.71 -21.33
N SER A 1022 -33.91 5.62 -22.28
CA SER A 1022 -35.03 6.56 -22.17
C SER A 1022 -36.37 5.96 -22.59
N GLU A 1023 -36.40 4.86 -23.36
CA GLU A 1023 -37.67 4.27 -23.83
C GLU A 1023 -38.27 3.23 -22.86
N ASP A 1024 -37.48 2.64 -21.95
CA ASP A 1024 -37.96 1.56 -21.06
C ASP A 1024 -38.47 2.05 -19.67
N ILE A 1025 -38.44 3.36 -19.42
CA ILE A 1025 -39.15 3.95 -18.28
C ILE A 1025 -40.53 4.38 -18.76
N GLY A 1026 -41.41 3.38 -18.91
CA GLY A 1026 -42.83 3.61 -19.10
C GLY A 1026 -43.35 4.54 -18.01
N THR A 1027 -43.97 5.65 -18.42
CA THR A 1027 -44.70 6.60 -17.59
C THR A 1027 -45.75 5.90 -16.73
N HIS A 1028 -45.36 5.43 -15.55
CA HIS A 1028 -46.27 5.21 -14.43
C HIS A 1028 -45.86 6.15 -13.30
N MET A 1029 -46.47 7.33 -13.36
CA MET A 1029 -46.48 8.32 -12.31
C MET A 1029 -46.80 7.71 -10.95
N PHE A 1030 -46.17 8.27 -9.92
CA PHE A 1030 -46.51 8.15 -8.50
C PHE A 1030 -48.02 8.32 -8.25
N GLU A 1031 -48.77 7.22 -8.22
CA GLU A 1031 -50.06 7.19 -7.52
C GLU A 1031 -49.81 6.90 -6.04
N LYS A 1032 -50.00 7.93 -5.21
CA LYS A 1032 -50.01 7.81 -3.76
C LYS A 1032 -51.15 6.85 -3.34
N PRO A 1033 -50.94 5.99 -2.33
CA PRO A 1033 -52.05 5.21 -1.78
C PRO A 1033 -53.07 6.15 -1.13
N HIS A 1034 -54.29 6.15 -1.67
CA HIS A 1034 -55.46 6.78 -1.07
C HIS A 1034 -55.67 6.24 0.34
N THR A 1035 -55.51 7.10 1.35
CA THR A 1035 -56.09 6.89 2.67
C THR A 1035 -57.22 7.90 2.84
N GLU A 1036 -58.44 7.36 2.97
CA GLU A 1036 -59.64 8.13 3.29
C GLU A 1036 -59.48 8.76 4.68
N PHE A 1037 -59.49 10.09 4.74
CA PHE A 1037 -59.89 10.81 5.93
C PHE A 1037 -60.96 11.84 5.58
N THR A 1038 -62.02 11.78 6.37
CA THR A 1038 -63.29 12.49 6.28
C THR A 1038 -63.17 14.01 6.42
N LYS A 1039 -64.02 14.70 5.64
CA LYS A 1039 -64.30 16.15 5.60
C LYS A 1039 -64.47 16.81 6.97
N HIS A 1040 -64.08 18.09 7.06
CA HIS A 1040 -64.70 19.31 7.68
C HIS A 1040 -63.52 20.27 8.01
N GLU A 1041 -63.43 21.57 7.70
CA GLU A 1041 -64.30 22.62 7.16
C GLU A 1041 -63.40 23.75 6.58
N PHE A 1042 -64.03 24.65 5.81
CA PHE A 1042 -63.52 25.76 5.00
C PHE A 1042 -62.86 26.93 5.79
N ILE A 1043 -62.00 27.74 5.13
CA ILE A 1043 -62.30 29.13 4.67
C ILE A 1043 -61.03 29.91 4.20
N LYS A 1044 -61.16 30.46 2.98
CA LYS A 1044 -60.57 31.67 2.33
C LYS A 1044 -59.12 31.71 1.75
N ARG A 1045 -59.13 31.63 0.40
CA ARG A 1045 -58.44 32.42 -0.63
C ARG A 1045 -57.85 33.78 -0.19
N ASP A 1046 -56.69 34.14 -0.72
CA ASP A 1046 -56.59 35.01 -1.91
C ASP A 1046 -55.20 34.90 -2.59
N ASP A 1047 -55.24 34.67 -3.91
CA ASP A 1047 -54.18 34.87 -4.90
C ASP A 1047 -54.48 36.22 -5.58
N PRO A 1048 -53.52 36.98 -6.14
CA PRO A 1048 -53.26 36.75 -7.56
C PRO A 1048 -51.83 37.04 -8.07
N ALA A 1049 -51.48 36.23 -9.09
CA ALA A 1049 -50.87 36.61 -10.38
C ALA A 1049 -49.38 36.99 -10.42
N GLN A 1050 -48.53 36.19 -11.10
CA GLN A 1050 -48.28 36.17 -12.55
C GLN A 1050 -47.70 37.49 -13.11
N VAL A 1051 -46.52 37.42 -13.74
CA VAL A 1051 -46.27 37.70 -15.17
C VAL A 1051 -44.75 37.67 -15.43
N ALA A 1052 -44.37 37.00 -16.52
CA ALA A 1052 -43.02 36.82 -17.04
C ALA A 1052 -42.65 37.93 -18.08
N PRO A 1053 -41.65 37.77 -18.98
CA PRO A 1053 -40.42 38.58 -19.06
C PRO A 1053 -40.29 39.44 -20.34
N ALA A 1054 -39.29 40.34 -20.46
CA ALA A 1054 -38.62 40.69 -21.75
C ALA A 1054 -37.54 41.82 -21.68
N SER A 1055 -36.31 41.46 -22.10
CA SER A 1055 -35.46 42.04 -23.18
C SER A 1055 -34.83 43.46 -23.20
N GLN A 1056 -33.59 43.48 -23.74
CA GLN A 1056 -32.84 44.51 -24.50
C GLN A 1056 -32.10 45.60 -23.66
N LYS A 1057 -30.82 45.99 -23.87
CA LYS A 1057 -29.99 46.19 -25.09
C LYS A 1057 -28.49 46.44 -24.71
N ALA A 1058 -27.58 46.37 -25.69
CA ALA A 1058 -26.12 46.60 -25.59
C ALA A 1058 -25.70 48.08 -25.80
N ASP A 1059 -24.55 48.52 -25.25
CA ASP A 1059 -23.35 48.94 -26.01
C ASP A 1059 -22.20 49.57 -25.15
N ASP A 1060 -20.98 49.18 -25.52
CA ASP A 1060 -19.64 49.85 -25.53
C ASP A 1060 -18.83 50.31 -24.27
N LYS A 1061 -17.81 49.47 -23.94
CA LYS A 1061 -16.33 49.67 -23.73
C LYS A 1061 -15.77 50.73 -22.73
N PRO A 1062 -14.46 50.66 -22.35
CA PRO A 1062 -13.73 49.59 -21.65
C PRO A 1062 -12.87 50.13 -20.47
N ASN A 1063 -12.58 49.36 -19.40
CA ASN A 1063 -11.22 49.26 -18.80
C ASN A 1063 -11.13 48.42 -17.52
N THR A 1064 -9.98 47.75 -17.43
CA THR A 1064 -9.25 47.28 -16.23
C THR A 1064 -9.90 46.22 -15.33
N LYS A 1065 -9.56 44.95 -15.62
CA LYS A 1065 -9.64 43.83 -14.67
C LYS A 1065 -8.59 44.01 -13.57
N VAL A 1066 -9.04 44.16 -12.33
CA VAL A 1066 -8.26 43.88 -11.12
C VAL A 1066 -8.45 42.40 -10.79
N VAL A 1067 -7.34 41.66 -10.75
CA VAL A 1067 -7.27 40.26 -10.31
C VAL A 1067 -7.06 40.25 -8.78
N PRO A 1068 -7.84 39.51 -7.98
CA PRO A 1068 -7.53 39.32 -6.56
C PRO A 1068 -6.37 38.33 -6.37
N ALA A 1069 -5.40 38.71 -5.55
CA ALA A 1069 -4.22 37.91 -5.20
C ALA A 1069 -4.58 36.64 -4.40
N PRO A 1070 -3.92 35.49 -4.67
CA PRO A 1070 -4.09 34.29 -3.86
C PRO A 1070 -3.28 34.35 -2.54
N LEU A 1071 -3.88 33.81 -1.50
CA LEU A 1071 -3.36 33.65 -0.14
C LEU A 1071 -2.12 32.72 -0.12
N ASN A 1072 -1.01 33.24 0.43
CA ASN A 1072 0.25 32.50 0.65
C ASN A 1072 0.13 31.58 1.88
N TYR A 1073 0.32 30.27 1.68
CA TYR A 1073 0.74 29.32 2.72
C TYR A 1073 2.27 29.12 2.63
N PRO A 1074 3.02 29.10 3.75
CA PRO A 1074 4.47 28.91 3.71
C PRO A 1074 4.85 27.46 3.43
N ASN A 1075 5.49 27.24 2.28
CA ASN A 1075 6.15 25.99 1.88
C ASN A 1075 7.30 25.66 2.85
N ARG A 1076 7.24 24.48 3.49
CA ARG A 1076 8.41 23.86 4.14
C ARG A 1076 9.14 22.98 3.12
N ASN A 1077 10.09 23.58 2.41
CA ASN A 1077 11.09 22.88 1.60
C ASN A 1077 12.47 23.45 1.94
N ASN A 1078 13.22 22.78 2.81
CA ASN A 1078 14.66 23.00 2.97
C ASN A 1078 15.34 21.67 3.29
N PHE A 1079 15.75 20.95 2.24
CA PHE A 1079 16.82 19.96 2.30
C PHE A 1079 17.89 20.42 1.30
N ILE A 1080 18.97 20.98 1.83
CA ILE A 1080 20.17 21.33 1.06
C ILE A 1080 21.08 20.09 1.09
N ALA A 1081 21.32 19.49 -0.07
CA ALA A 1081 22.40 18.52 -0.26
C ALA A 1081 23.72 19.27 -0.47
N PRO A 1082 24.86 18.87 0.13
CA PRO A 1082 26.14 19.53 -0.13
C PRO A 1082 26.74 19.07 -1.46
N SER A 1083 27.14 20.03 -2.29
CA SER A 1083 27.94 19.84 -3.50
C SER A 1083 29.43 19.71 -3.17
N SER A 1084 30.10 18.80 -3.87
CA SER A 1084 31.52 18.47 -3.76
C SER A 1084 32.46 19.51 -4.39
N LEU A 1085 33.63 19.71 -3.77
CA LEU A 1085 34.83 20.34 -4.35
C LEU A 1085 36.11 19.59 -3.89
N GLY A 1086 36.75 18.88 -4.83
CA GLY A 1086 38.20 18.88 -5.10
C GLY A 1086 39.26 18.30 -4.13
N SER A 1087 39.76 17.10 -4.48
CA SER A 1087 41.18 16.63 -4.55
C SER A 1087 42.14 16.55 -3.34
N ALA A 1088 42.46 15.30 -2.97
CA ALA A 1088 43.78 14.61 -2.76
C ALA A 1088 44.88 15.07 -1.74
N ALA A 1089 45.18 14.13 -0.82
CA ALA A 1089 46.46 13.72 -0.17
C ALA A 1089 46.92 14.39 1.18
N PRO A 1090 47.81 13.76 2.00
CA PRO A 1090 47.49 12.69 2.97
C PRO A 1090 47.89 13.01 4.44
N ALA A 1091 47.30 12.26 5.39
CA ALA A 1091 47.69 11.97 6.78
C ALA A 1091 48.37 13.06 7.65
N ALA A 1092 47.63 13.62 8.62
CA ALA A 1092 48.15 13.98 9.96
C ALA A 1092 47.01 14.23 10.96
N GLN A 1093 47.15 13.67 12.17
CA GLN A 1093 46.31 13.93 13.35
C GLN A 1093 46.23 15.43 13.67
N ARG A 1094 45.03 15.97 13.98
CA ARG A 1094 44.83 17.09 14.94
C ARG A 1094 43.35 17.37 15.25
N GLU A 1095 43.17 17.97 16.43
CA GLU A 1095 41.99 18.08 17.28
C GLU A 1095 40.84 18.92 16.70
N TRP A 1096 39.62 18.63 17.16
CA TRP A 1096 38.37 19.31 16.77
C TRP A 1096 38.27 20.71 17.39
N GLY A 1097 38.37 21.75 16.55
CA GLY A 1097 38.00 23.13 16.85
C GLY A 1097 36.75 23.56 16.06
N THR A 1098 35.83 24.28 16.71
CA THR A 1098 34.58 24.87 16.19
C THR A 1098 34.72 25.65 14.87
N PRO A 1099 33.76 25.58 13.93
CA PRO A 1099 33.85 26.33 12.67
C PRO A 1099 33.38 27.80 12.80
N TYR A 1100 34.22 28.68 12.27
CA TYR A 1100 34.09 30.15 12.19
C TYR A 1100 33.13 30.54 11.04
N MET A 1101 32.20 31.47 11.27
CA MET A 1101 31.25 32.01 10.27
C MET A 1101 31.78 33.35 9.71
N PRO A 1102 31.67 33.64 8.39
CA PRO A 1102 32.15 34.92 7.82
C PRO A 1102 31.33 36.14 8.27
N LYS A 1103 32.00 37.25 8.58
CA LYS A 1103 31.42 38.50 9.13
C LYS A 1103 30.36 39.17 8.24
N GLU A 1104 30.31 38.85 6.95
CA GLU A 1104 29.35 39.42 6.00
C GLU A 1104 27.95 38.79 6.13
N ALA A 1105 27.84 37.59 6.72
CA ALA A 1105 26.57 36.93 6.99
C ALA A 1105 25.82 37.54 8.19
N HIS A 1106 26.52 38.26 9.09
CA HIS A 1106 25.92 38.85 10.29
C HIS A 1106 25.11 40.13 9.99
N ALA A 1107 25.59 40.95 9.04
CA ALA A 1107 24.93 42.22 8.69
C ALA A 1107 23.60 42.01 7.93
N ALA A 1108 23.51 40.97 7.09
CA ALA A 1108 22.29 40.67 6.32
C ALA A 1108 21.14 40.13 7.18
N ILE A 1109 21.44 39.50 8.32
CA ILE A 1109 20.45 38.91 9.23
C ILE A 1109 19.89 39.97 10.19
N GLU A 1110 20.70 40.93 10.65
CA GLU A 1110 20.23 42.05 11.49
C GLU A 1110 19.33 43.03 10.72
N GLU A 1111 19.51 43.19 9.41
CA GLU A 1111 18.65 44.06 8.59
C GLU A 1111 17.29 43.41 8.28
N ALA A 1112 17.25 42.08 8.17
CA ALA A 1112 16.01 41.31 7.99
C ALA A 1112 15.16 41.26 9.27
N ALA A 1113 15.80 41.23 10.45
CA ALA A 1113 15.11 41.17 11.75
C ALA A 1113 14.39 42.49 12.13
N LYS A 1114 14.73 43.63 11.51
CA LYS A 1114 14.10 44.93 11.79
C LYS A 1114 12.80 45.20 11.01
N LYS A 1115 12.43 44.36 10.04
CA LYS A 1115 11.27 44.59 9.15
C LYS A 1115 9.98 43.87 9.55
N PHE A 1116 9.99 43.02 10.58
CA PHE A 1116 8.80 42.29 11.05
C PHE A 1116 8.71 42.25 12.57
N ALA A 1117 8.25 43.36 13.15
CA ALA A 1117 7.78 43.40 14.54
C ALA A 1117 6.28 43.79 14.54
N PRO A 1118 5.38 42.95 15.09
CA PRO A 1118 3.98 43.33 15.29
C PRO A 1118 3.84 44.29 16.49
N PRO A 1119 2.79 45.15 16.53
CA PRO A 1119 2.66 46.18 17.55
C PRO A 1119 2.22 45.60 18.90
N VAL A 1120 2.88 46.06 19.96
CA VAL A 1120 2.50 45.90 21.36
C VAL A 1120 1.34 46.85 21.67
N LEU A 1121 0.21 46.31 22.16
CA LEU A 1121 -0.85 47.11 22.79
C LEU A 1121 -0.82 46.84 24.30
N ALA A 1122 -0.64 47.92 25.04
CA ALA A 1122 -0.59 48.00 26.49
C ALA A 1122 -2.00 48.08 27.12
N ASP A 1123 -2.04 47.69 28.39
CA ASP A 1123 -3.17 47.65 29.31
C ASP A 1123 -4.13 48.84 29.30
N LYS A 1124 -5.42 48.54 29.54
CA LYS A 1124 -6.34 49.33 30.37
C LYS A 1124 -7.52 48.46 30.83
N ALA A 1125 -7.60 48.21 32.14
CA ALA A 1125 -8.81 47.72 32.80
C ALA A 1125 -9.91 48.81 32.81
N PRO A 1126 -11.19 48.39 33.00
CA PRO A 1126 -11.85 48.82 34.23
C PRO A 1126 -12.68 47.73 34.93
N GLU A 1127 -12.84 47.96 36.23
CA GLU A 1127 -13.63 47.28 37.25
C GLU A 1127 -15.13 47.16 36.90
N THR A 1128 -15.80 46.07 37.30
CA THR A 1128 -16.85 46.04 38.35
C THR A 1128 -17.67 44.74 38.38
N ALA A 1129 -17.72 44.15 39.59
CA ALA A 1129 -18.78 43.40 40.27
C ALA A 1129 -19.76 42.47 39.52
N LEU A 1130 -19.82 41.19 39.97
CA LEU A 1130 -21.04 40.59 40.55
C LEU A 1130 -20.69 39.28 41.32
N GLU A 1131 -21.30 39.16 42.50
CA GLU A 1131 -21.12 38.14 43.55
C GLU A 1131 -22.07 36.89 43.36
N PRO A 1132 -22.06 35.86 44.25
CA PRO A 1132 -22.10 34.44 43.88
C PRO A 1132 -23.46 33.75 44.04
N ALA A 1133 -23.59 32.51 43.54
CA ALA A 1133 -24.66 31.59 43.96
C ALA A 1133 -24.15 30.16 44.10
N GLY A 1134 -23.86 29.75 45.34
CA GLY A 1134 -23.66 28.36 45.72
C GLY A 1134 -25.00 27.60 45.82
N LYS A 1135 -25.00 26.34 45.41
CA LYS A 1135 -25.99 25.34 45.86
C LYS A 1135 -25.31 23.99 46.10
N THR A 1136 -25.30 23.61 47.37
CA THR A 1136 -24.98 22.28 47.91
C THR A 1136 -25.97 21.21 47.43
N ILE A 1137 -25.45 20.05 47.04
CA ILE A 1137 -26.21 18.84 46.66
C ILE A 1137 -26.40 17.95 47.91
N PRO A 1138 -27.59 17.36 48.17
CA PRO A 1138 -27.83 16.51 49.34
C PRO A 1138 -27.28 15.08 49.16
N PRO A 1139 -26.98 14.35 50.25
CA PRO A 1139 -26.41 13.00 50.15
C PRO A 1139 -27.45 11.94 49.75
N MET A 1140 -26.97 10.92 49.04
CA MET A 1140 -27.75 9.81 48.48
C MET A 1140 -28.42 8.92 49.54
N PRO A 1141 -29.59 8.31 49.25
CA PRO A 1141 -30.31 7.46 50.20
C PRO A 1141 -29.59 6.13 50.51
N ARG A 1142 -29.58 5.75 51.80
CA ARG A 1142 -28.98 4.50 52.32
C ARG A 1142 -29.44 3.21 51.63
N SER A 1143 -30.60 3.20 50.98
CA SER A 1143 -31.11 2.04 50.22
C SER A 1143 -30.26 1.67 48.99
N PHE A 1144 -29.43 2.60 48.50
CA PHE A 1144 -28.51 2.36 47.39
C PHE A 1144 -27.21 1.66 47.83
N ILE A 1145 -26.80 1.86 49.10
CA ILE A 1145 -25.58 1.26 49.67
C ILE A 1145 -25.80 -0.21 50.04
N GLU A 1146 -27.02 -0.59 50.42
CA GLU A 1146 -27.32 -1.99 50.78
C GLU A 1146 -27.42 -2.93 49.57
N LYS A 1147 -27.85 -2.41 48.40
CA LYS A 1147 -27.90 -3.20 47.15
C LYS A 1147 -26.53 -3.53 46.56
N LEU A 1148 -25.48 -2.79 46.93
CA LEU A 1148 -24.10 -3.05 46.50
C LEU A 1148 -23.40 -4.13 47.35
N LYS A 1149 -23.93 -4.50 48.52
CA LYS A 1149 -23.32 -5.50 49.42
C LYS A 1149 -23.80 -6.93 49.21
N SER A 1150 -24.93 -7.16 48.54
CA SER A 1150 -25.40 -8.51 48.21
C SER A 1150 -24.80 -8.95 46.86
N GLY A 1151 -23.57 -9.44 46.90
CA GLY A 1151 -22.88 -9.98 45.73
C GLY A 1151 -23.66 -11.09 45.05
N MET A 1152 -24.17 -10.80 43.85
CA MET A 1152 -24.51 -11.77 42.82
C MET A 1152 -24.33 -11.06 41.48
N LEU A 1153 -23.35 -11.50 40.68
CA LEU A 1153 -23.47 -11.60 39.23
C LEU A 1153 -22.30 -12.46 38.71
N ARG A 1154 -22.70 -13.55 38.04
CA ARG A 1154 -21.90 -14.28 37.05
C ARG A 1154 -21.64 -13.38 35.85
#